data_AF-A0AAV3TY68-F1
#
_entry.id   AF-A0AAV3TY68-F1
#
_cell.length_a   1.000
_cell.length_b   1.000
_cell.length_c   1.000
_cell.angle_alpha   90.00
_cell.angle_beta   90.00
_cell.angle_gamma   90.00
#
_symmetry.space_group_name_H-M   'P 1'
#
loop_
_entity.id
_entity.type
_entity.pdbx_description
1 polymer ?
#
loop_
_entity_poly.entity_id
_entity_poly.type
_entity_poly.pdbx_seq_one_letter_code
_entity_poly.pdbx_strand_id
1 'polypeptide(L)'
;MNINSLLISAVLIILLSACGGGGGGGGGSTGETPVTGGNGGSGGDDGSGGDDGSGGDDGSGGDDGSGGDDGSGGDDGSGGDDGSGGDDGSGGDDGSGGDDGSGGDDGSGGDDGSGGDDGSGGDDGSGGDDGSGGDDGSGGDDGSGGDDGSGGTTDPVAPTSVTISGTVTYEKVPHNAQSDLDFANAYDLPVRGAIVQLIDANQNVVDSTSSDAAGAYSFSGVELNTEFLIRVRAETIRSGSVNWNVRVADNTLQNALYVLQGSLASSGSEDSTRDLHAASGWDLSSGSYTEQRAAAPFAILDTIYTSMSKLVQIDSTITFPGLVAYWSENNRPASGELDQGNISTTFFRFGANAIYVLGDEANDTDEFDSHVIAHEWAHYFEANISRSDSIGGSHSLSASLDMRLAFGEGFGNALSAIVLDDSIYRDSNTNSFSFDLEANNYAIRRGWFNESSVQAILYDIFDANSDNADGLELGLGPMYDVLSSSEYTQSELFTGIHLFLAQLKAANPTFAQAIDTLAENQSIVAEDTAGSSEDNDGGNASVLPIYTELLPGVSEEVCTIDQFGTNNKLGTHRYVQFSVASGNYTITVARSSGASTTDPDFYIYKNGSFIGGADGTTVNQDSWAGTLSSGDYMLDVTNYVGQSSASDGNACFNVTVN
;
A
#
# COMPACT_ATOMS: atom_id res chain seq x y z
N MET A 1 -27.83 9.81 30.16
CA MET A 1 -27.88 10.66 28.95
C MET A 1 -26.99 11.86 29.19
N ASN A 2 -25.82 11.87 28.56
CA ASN A 2 -25.06 13.08 28.25
C ASN A 2 -24.47 12.80 26.87
N ILE A 3 -24.88 13.62 25.92
CA ILE A 3 -24.72 13.43 24.49
C ILE A 3 -23.57 14.33 24.03
N ASN A 4 -22.76 13.76 23.13
CA ASN A 4 -21.78 14.37 22.22
C ASN A 4 -20.42 14.82 22.78
N SER A 5 -19.49 13.85 22.72
CA SER A 5 -18.10 14.07 22.29
C SER A 5 -18.07 14.11 20.76
N LEU A 6 -17.88 15.28 20.17
CA LEU A 6 -17.49 15.43 18.76
C LEU A 6 -16.18 16.23 18.78
N LEU A 7 -15.06 15.52 18.83
CA LEU A 7 -13.73 16.10 18.78
C LEU A 7 -13.34 16.33 17.33
N ILE A 8 -12.91 17.56 17.09
CA ILE A 8 -12.40 18.11 15.84
C ILE A 8 -11.11 17.36 15.49
N SER A 9 -11.15 16.55 14.44
CA SER A 9 -9.95 16.04 13.77
C SER A 9 -9.51 17.12 12.79
N ALA A 10 -8.60 18.01 13.22
CA ALA A 10 -7.89 18.89 12.30
C ALA A 10 -6.92 18.01 11.52
N VAL A 11 -7.31 17.62 10.31
CA VAL A 11 -6.42 16.94 9.35
C VAL A 11 -5.45 17.99 8.84
N LEU A 12 -4.22 17.95 9.34
CA LEU A 12 -3.09 18.67 8.75
C LEU A 12 -2.88 18.11 7.35
N ILE A 13 -3.18 18.91 6.32
CA ILE A 13 -2.86 18.56 4.93
C ILE A 13 -1.36 18.80 4.76
N ILE A 14 -0.56 17.77 5.00
CA ILE A 14 0.87 17.77 4.69
C ILE A 14 0.97 17.50 3.18
N LEU A 15 1.27 18.54 2.41
CA LEU A 15 1.67 18.41 1.00
C LEU A 15 3.18 18.21 0.98
N LEU A 16 3.63 16.96 0.83
CA LEU A 16 5.00 16.70 0.38
C LEU A 16 5.02 17.00 -1.10
N SER A 17 6.07 17.69 -1.55
CA SER A 17 6.25 17.97 -2.97
C SER A 17 7.35 17.04 -3.44
N ALA A 18 7.08 16.15 -4.40
CA ALA A 18 8.16 15.45 -5.07
C ALA A 18 9.19 16.45 -5.61
N CYS A 19 10.45 16.06 -5.58
CA CYS A 19 11.62 16.90 -5.81
C CYS A 19 11.60 17.60 -7.20
N GLY A 20 10.94 18.75 -7.29
CA GLY A 20 10.92 19.59 -8.48
C GLY A 20 12.23 20.36 -8.68
N GLY A 21 12.99 20.00 -9.72
CA GLY A 21 14.19 20.70 -10.17
C GLY A 21 13.91 22.17 -10.51
N GLY A 22 14.69 23.08 -9.91
CA GLY A 22 14.55 24.52 -10.10
C GLY A 22 14.77 24.99 -11.55
N GLY A 23 13.69 25.33 -12.25
CA GLY A 23 13.68 26.12 -13.48
C GLY A 23 13.10 27.52 -13.22
N GLY A 24 13.95 28.54 -13.16
CA GLY A 24 13.51 29.92 -12.90
C GLY A 24 12.71 30.55 -14.05
N GLY A 25 11.55 31.13 -13.72
CA GLY A 25 11.00 32.24 -14.49
C GLY A 25 9.47 32.35 -14.59
N GLY A 26 8.82 32.88 -13.54
CA GLY A 26 7.65 33.75 -13.70
C GLY A 26 6.33 33.27 -13.09
N GLY A 27 5.93 33.93 -12.00
CA GLY A 27 4.57 33.88 -11.45
C GLY A 27 4.55 33.50 -9.97
N GLY A 28 4.55 34.51 -9.08
CA GLY A 28 4.42 34.27 -7.65
C GLY A 28 3.08 33.61 -7.34
N SER A 29 3.12 32.38 -6.82
CA SER A 29 1.96 31.71 -6.26
C SER A 29 1.71 32.27 -4.86
N THR A 30 0.53 32.87 -4.71
CA THR A 30 -0.02 33.30 -3.42
C THR A 30 -0.71 32.07 -2.83
N GLY A 31 -0.28 31.64 -1.65
CA GLY A 31 -1.01 30.63 -0.89
C GLY A 31 -2.32 31.23 -0.39
N GLU A 32 -3.42 30.91 -1.06
CA GLU A 32 -4.76 31.26 -0.58
C GLU A 32 -5.37 30.03 0.10
N THR A 33 -5.49 30.12 1.43
CA THR A 33 -6.45 29.32 2.20
C THR A 33 -7.86 29.92 2.03
N PRO A 34 -8.94 29.13 2.13
CA PRO A 34 -10.28 29.64 1.90
C PRO A 34 -10.69 30.64 2.99
N VAL A 35 -11.22 31.77 2.51
CA VAL A 35 -11.78 32.89 3.27
C VAL A 35 -12.84 32.43 4.27
N THR A 36 -12.61 32.61 5.58
CA THR A 36 -13.68 32.63 6.58
C THR A 36 -14.30 34.02 6.62
N GLY A 37 -15.48 34.16 6.03
CA GLY A 37 -16.27 35.39 6.05
C GLY A 37 -16.86 35.64 7.44
N GLY A 38 -16.47 36.75 8.06
CA GLY A 38 -17.19 37.33 9.18
C GLY A 38 -18.31 38.26 8.68
N ASN A 39 -19.54 38.04 9.13
CA ASN A 39 -20.41 39.14 9.57
C ASN A 39 -21.55 38.64 10.46
N GLY A 40 -21.81 39.35 11.55
CA GLY A 40 -22.88 39.08 12.50
C GLY A 40 -24.27 39.48 11.98
N GLY A 41 -25.28 38.70 12.40
CA GLY A 41 -26.69 38.96 12.19
C GLY A 41 -27.52 38.50 13.39
N SER A 42 -28.28 39.45 13.93
CA SER A 42 -29.29 39.37 14.99
C SER A 42 -30.15 38.09 15.00
N GLY A 43 -30.47 37.62 16.22
CA GLY A 43 -31.35 36.49 16.48
C GLY A 43 -32.80 36.65 15.99
N GLY A 44 -33.42 35.48 15.81
CA GLY A 44 -34.84 35.25 15.60
C GLY A 44 -35.21 33.87 16.19
N ASP A 45 -36.42 33.79 16.75
CA ASP A 45 -36.90 32.81 17.72
C ASP A 45 -36.91 31.33 17.30
N ASP A 46 -36.79 30.47 18.32
CA ASP A 46 -36.85 29.00 18.25
C ASP A 46 -38.15 28.48 17.60
N GLY A 47 -38.00 27.68 16.54
CA GLY A 47 -39.05 26.81 16.02
C GLY A 47 -39.09 25.50 16.80
N SER A 48 -40.26 25.16 17.34
CA SER A 48 -40.55 23.89 18.02
C SER A 48 -40.19 22.67 17.17
N GLY A 49 -39.46 21.71 17.76
CA GLY A 49 -39.10 20.44 17.14
C GLY A 49 -40.32 19.64 16.67
N GLY A 50 -40.20 19.04 15.49
CA GLY A 50 -41.12 18.01 15.01
C GLY A 50 -40.78 16.67 15.64
N ASP A 51 -41.83 15.90 15.96
CA ASP A 51 -41.74 14.55 16.53
C ASP A 51 -41.02 13.57 15.59
N ASP A 52 -40.22 12.67 16.18
CA ASP A 52 -39.56 11.57 15.49
C ASP A 52 -40.59 10.62 14.84
N GLY A 53 -40.39 10.29 13.57
CA GLY A 53 -41.18 9.30 12.87
C GLY A 53 -40.93 7.89 13.43
N SER A 54 -42.01 7.20 13.77
CA SER A 54 -41.99 5.77 14.12
C SER A 54 -41.44 4.93 12.96
N GLY A 55 -40.50 4.05 13.26
CA GLY A 55 -39.96 3.06 12.31
C GLY A 55 -41.09 2.21 11.69
N GLY A 56 -40.96 1.94 10.39
CA GLY A 56 -41.88 1.08 9.65
C GLY A 56 -41.72 -0.39 10.06
N ASP A 57 -42.84 -1.10 10.13
CA ASP A 57 -42.91 -2.53 10.39
C ASP A 57 -42.27 -3.34 9.23
N ASP A 58 -41.55 -4.40 9.59
CA ASP A 58 -40.98 -5.36 8.64
C ASP A 58 -42.07 -6.03 7.79
N GLY A 59 -41.87 -6.06 6.48
CA GLY A 59 -42.79 -6.68 5.53
C GLY A 59 -42.88 -8.20 5.72
N SER A 60 -44.10 -8.72 5.85
CA SER A 60 -44.40 -10.15 5.83
C SER A 60 -43.98 -10.78 4.50
N GLY A 61 -43.24 -11.89 4.56
CA GLY A 61 -42.87 -12.71 3.40
C GLY A 61 -44.09 -13.14 2.59
N GLY A 62 -43.93 -13.16 1.26
CA GLY A 62 -44.99 -13.56 0.33
C GLY A 62 -45.26 -15.07 0.36
N ASP A 63 -46.53 -15.43 0.15
CA ASP A 63 -47.02 -16.81 0.05
C ASP A 63 -46.53 -17.49 -1.24
N ASP A 64 -46.11 -18.75 -1.13
CA ASP A 64 -45.74 -19.61 -2.25
C ASP A 64 -46.94 -19.85 -3.19
N GLY A 65 -46.69 -19.75 -4.50
CA GLY A 65 -47.69 -19.95 -5.55
C GLY A 65 -48.12 -21.41 -5.69
N SER A 66 -49.43 -21.64 -5.73
CA SER A 66 -50.04 -22.93 -6.04
C SER A 66 -49.75 -23.39 -7.47
N GLY A 67 -49.19 -24.60 -7.63
CA GLY A 67 -48.99 -25.26 -8.91
C GLY A 67 -50.31 -25.49 -9.67
N GLY A 68 -50.26 -25.32 -11.00
CA GLY A 68 -51.40 -25.50 -11.89
C GLY A 68 -51.64 -26.97 -12.26
N ASP A 69 -52.90 -27.26 -12.57
CA ASP A 69 -53.42 -28.57 -12.99
C ASP A 69 -52.93 -28.98 -14.40
N ASP A 70 -52.34 -30.18 -14.52
CA ASP A 70 -52.13 -30.83 -15.81
C ASP A 70 -53.38 -31.62 -16.23
N GLY A 71 -53.83 -31.34 -17.45
CA GLY A 71 -55.02 -31.89 -18.06
C GLY A 71 -54.85 -33.30 -18.63
N SER A 72 -55.97 -34.03 -18.64
CA SER A 72 -56.18 -35.40 -19.10
C SER A 72 -55.86 -35.66 -20.58
N GLY A 73 -55.01 -36.65 -20.86
CA GLY A 73 -54.92 -37.36 -22.14
C GLY A 73 -55.47 -38.79 -21.99
N GLY A 74 -56.38 -39.20 -22.87
CA GLY A 74 -57.23 -40.39 -22.71
C GLY A 74 -56.68 -41.73 -23.22
N ASP A 75 -57.40 -42.79 -22.83
CA ASP A 75 -57.29 -44.20 -23.23
C ASP A 75 -57.83 -44.45 -24.66
N ASP A 76 -57.45 -45.47 -25.44
CA ASP A 76 -57.79 -46.89 -25.24
C ASP A 76 -56.93 -47.86 -26.09
N GLY A 77 -56.77 -49.09 -25.56
CA GLY A 77 -56.39 -50.29 -26.29
C GLY A 77 -56.73 -51.55 -25.47
N SER A 78 -57.90 -52.12 -25.75
CA SER A 78 -58.65 -53.11 -24.96
C SER A 78 -58.10 -54.55 -24.94
N GLY A 79 -58.37 -55.25 -23.84
CA GLY A 79 -58.31 -56.71 -23.71
C GLY A 79 -58.93 -57.14 -22.39
N GLY A 80 -60.23 -57.44 -22.43
CA GLY A 80 -61.07 -57.64 -21.23
C GLY A 80 -61.06 -59.04 -20.63
N ASP A 81 -61.74 -59.14 -19.50
CA ASP A 81 -62.73 -60.17 -19.16
C ASP A 81 -63.57 -59.65 -17.99
N ASP A 82 -64.87 -59.46 -18.22
CA ASP A 82 -65.85 -59.10 -17.17
C ASP A 82 -66.30 -60.34 -16.41
N GLY A 83 -66.36 -60.23 -15.09
CA GLY A 83 -66.86 -61.31 -14.24
C GLY A 83 -67.27 -60.88 -12.83
N SER A 84 -68.50 -60.38 -12.72
CA SER A 84 -69.40 -60.32 -11.54
C SER A 84 -69.00 -59.46 -10.33
N GLY A 85 -69.76 -58.37 -10.14
CA GLY A 85 -69.71 -57.50 -8.98
C GLY A 85 -70.50 -57.96 -7.76
N GLY A 86 -70.31 -57.20 -6.68
CA GLY A 86 -71.11 -57.22 -5.45
C GLY A 86 -70.62 -56.16 -4.46
N ASP A 87 -71.46 -55.15 -4.26
CA ASP A 87 -71.62 -54.17 -3.18
C ASP A 87 -70.45 -53.30 -2.66
N ASP A 88 -70.64 -51.98 -2.83
CA ASP A 88 -69.87 -50.89 -2.23
C ASP A 88 -69.96 -50.87 -0.70
N GLY A 89 -68.82 -50.66 -0.05
CA GLY A 89 -68.76 -50.39 1.38
C GLY A 89 -67.45 -49.72 1.80
N SER A 90 -67.51 -48.39 1.93
CA SER A 90 -66.63 -47.48 2.68
C SER A 90 -65.12 -47.53 2.41
N GLY A 91 -64.61 -46.40 1.92
CA GLY A 91 -63.19 -46.10 1.74
C GLY A 91 -62.35 -46.39 2.98
N GLY A 92 -61.10 -46.78 2.69
CA GLY A 92 -60.17 -47.36 3.63
C GLY A 92 -59.67 -46.41 4.71
N ASP A 93 -59.54 -46.97 5.90
CA ASP A 93 -58.43 -46.65 6.79
C ASP A 93 -57.26 -47.57 6.41
N ASP A 94 -56.06 -47.00 6.31
CA ASP A 94 -54.82 -47.75 6.09
C ASP A 94 -54.69 -48.87 7.12
N GLY A 95 -54.62 -50.11 6.62
CA GLY A 95 -54.57 -51.31 7.42
C GLY A 95 -53.28 -52.09 7.24
N SER A 96 -52.60 -52.28 8.37
CA SER A 96 -51.74 -53.41 8.76
C SER A 96 -50.31 -53.50 8.17
N GLY A 97 -49.28 -53.88 8.95
CA GLY A 97 -49.29 -54.37 10.32
C GLY A 97 -47.88 -54.60 10.88
N GLY A 98 -47.79 -54.65 12.22
CA GLY A 98 -46.65 -55.20 12.98
C GLY A 98 -46.64 -56.74 12.93
N ASP A 99 -45.92 -57.49 13.75
CA ASP A 99 -44.93 -57.28 14.81
C ASP A 99 -44.22 -58.65 15.04
N ASP A 100 -43.23 -58.67 15.93
CA ASP A 100 -42.55 -59.82 16.61
C ASP A 100 -41.18 -60.24 16.04
N GLY A 101 -40.11 -60.39 16.83
CA GLY A 101 -39.98 -60.33 18.29
C GLY A 101 -38.52 -60.37 18.75
N SER A 102 -38.31 -60.20 20.06
CA SER A 102 -37.03 -60.12 20.76
C SER A 102 -36.20 -61.40 20.75
N GLY A 103 -34.87 -61.27 20.61
CA GLY A 103 -33.87 -62.26 21.01
C GLY A 103 -32.60 -61.56 21.49
N GLY A 104 -32.15 -61.85 22.70
CA GLY A 104 -31.00 -61.23 23.34
C GLY A 104 -29.69 -62.02 23.24
N ASP A 105 -28.64 -61.28 23.62
CA ASP A 105 -27.32 -61.61 24.21
C ASP A 105 -26.17 -62.29 23.43
N ASP A 106 -24.98 -61.90 23.94
CA ASP A 106 -23.59 -62.37 23.78
C ASP A 106 -22.81 -61.84 22.55
N GLY A 107 -21.60 -61.27 22.68
CA GLY A 107 -20.71 -61.02 23.80
C GLY A 107 -19.46 -60.25 23.31
N SER A 108 -18.63 -59.84 24.26
CA SER A 108 -17.36 -59.10 24.09
C SER A 108 -16.30 -59.83 23.26
N GLY A 109 -15.49 -59.08 22.49
CA GLY A 109 -14.19 -59.54 22.00
C GLY A 109 -13.46 -58.44 21.23
N GLY A 110 -12.47 -57.81 21.87
CA GLY A 110 -11.55 -56.85 21.26
C GLY A 110 -10.25 -57.50 20.78
N ASP A 111 -9.48 -56.63 20.11
CA ASP A 111 -8.05 -56.62 19.78
C ASP A 111 -7.39 -57.84 19.10
N ASP A 112 -6.74 -57.56 17.97
CA ASP A 112 -5.32 -57.87 17.81
C ASP A 112 -4.68 -56.91 16.79
N GLY A 113 -3.67 -56.18 17.27
CA GLY A 113 -2.78 -55.36 16.46
C GLY A 113 -1.32 -55.72 16.73
N SER A 114 -0.51 -55.52 15.69
CA SER A 114 0.95 -55.59 15.60
C SER A 114 1.61 -56.97 15.46
N GLY A 115 2.16 -57.21 14.26
CA GLY A 115 3.29 -58.10 14.02
C GLY A 115 4.37 -57.30 13.28
N GLY A 116 5.52 -57.12 13.92
CA GLY A 116 6.65 -56.32 13.44
C GLY A 116 7.57 -57.06 12.47
N ASP A 117 8.56 -56.28 12.00
CA ASP A 117 9.59 -56.63 11.02
C ASP A 117 10.48 -57.81 11.41
N ASP A 118 10.88 -58.59 10.41
CA ASP A 118 12.16 -59.32 10.40
C ASP A 118 12.81 -59.19 9.02
N GLY A 119 14.04 -58.69 8.99
CA GLY A 119 14.85 -58.47 7.80
C GLY A 119 15.89 -59.58 7.53
N SER A 120 16.11 -59.79 6.23
CA SER A 120 17.31 -60.23 5.47
C SER A 120 18.29 -61.32 5.99
N GLY A 121 18.62 -62.21 5.05
CA GLY A 121 19.88 -62.97 4.96
C GLY A 121 19.68 -64.39 4.40
N GLY A 122 20.35 -64.87 3.35
CA GLY A 122 21.45 -64.33 2.55
C GLY A 122 21.68 -65.21 1.31
N ASP A 123 22.64 -64.77 0.49
CA ASP A 123 23.00 -65.33 -0.82
C ASP A 123 23.79 -66.66 -0.77
N ASP A 124 23.61 -67.47 -1.81
CA ASP A 124 24.66 -67.93 -2.77
C ASP A 124 24.39 -69.34 -3.31
N GLY A 125 24.62 -69.51 -4.62
CA GLY A 125 24.77 -70.85 -5.22
C GLY A 125 24.63 -70.90 -6.75
N SER A 126 25.71 -70.59 -7.44
CA SER A 126 25.90 -70.63 -8.89
C SER A 126 25.73 -72.01 -9.57
N GLY A 127 25.18 -71.97 -10.80
CA GLY A 127 25.83 -72.55 -11.98
C GLY A 127 25.32 -73.89 -12.52
N GLY A 128 25.10 -73.93 -13.84
CA GLY A 128 25.07 -75.16 -14.63
C GLY A 128 24.34 -75.02 -15.97
N ASP A 129 25.10 -74.82 -17.04
CA ASP A 129 24.64 -74.74 -18.43
C ASP A 129 24.28 -76.09 -19.08
N ASP A 130 23.43 -75.97 -20.09
CA ASP A 130 23.31 -76.71 -21.37
C ASP A 130 22.83 -78.17 -21.45
N GLY A 131 21.91 -78.37 -22.40
CA GLY A 131 21.64 -79.68 -22.98
C GLY A 131 20.42 -79.74 -23.90
N SER A 132 20.66 -79.64 -25.20
CA SER A 132 19.73 -79.63 -26.34
C SER A 132 18.87 -80.88 -26.56
N GLY A 133 17.69 -80.65 -27.17
CA GLY A 133 17.31 -81.34 -28.41
C GLY A 133 16.08 -82.26 -28.38
N GLY A 134 15.19 -82.08 -29.36
CA GLY A 134 14.22 -83.11 -29.78
C GLY A 134 13.08 -82.55 -30.63
N ASP A 135 13.10 -82.90 -31.92
CA ASP A 135 12.27 -82.39 -33.02
C ASP A 135 10.77 -82.76 -33.02
N ASP A 136 10.06 -82.00 -33.85
CA ASP A 136 8.64 -82.00 -34.19
C ASP A 136 8.00 -83.34 -34.58
N GLY A 137 6.69 -83.43 -34.32
CA GLY A 137 5.79 -84.42 -34.91
C GLY A 137 4.34 -83.93 -34.92
N SER A 138 3.77 -83.85 -36.11
CA SER A 138 2.57 -83.15 -36.55
C SER A 138 1.22 -83.85 -36.30
N GLY A 139 0.16 -83.04 -36.35
CA GLY A 139 -1.23 -83.42 -36.61
C GLY A 139 -2.19 -82.55 -35.79
N GLY A 140 -3.19 -81.88 -36.32
CA GLY A 140 -3.80 -81.74 -37.64
C GLY A 140 -5.09 -80.92 -37.40
N ASP A 141 -5.49 -80.13 -38.39
CA ASP A 141 -6.54 -79.11 -38.30
C ASP A 141 -7.91 -79.61 -37.84
N ASP A 142 -8.64 -78.78 -37.07
CA ASP A 142 -10.05 -78.46 -37.35
C ASP A 142 -10.59 -77.30 -36.48
N GLY A 143 -11.22 -76.33 -37.14
CA GLY A 143 -12.24 -75.43 -36.58
C GLY A 143 -11.85 -73.97 -36.32
N SER A 144 -12.10 -73.08 -37.29
CA SER A 144 -12.15 -71.63 -37.05
C SER A 144 -13.35 -71.29 -36.14
N GLY A 145 -13.07 -71.10 -34.85
CA GLY A 145 -13.98 -70.45 -33.90
C GLY A 145 -14.09 -68.96 -34.20
N GLY A 146 -15.31 -68.42 -34.15
CA GLY A 146 -15.62 -67.05 -34.56
C GLY A 146 -14.95 -65.97 -33.72
N ASP A 147 -14.76 -64.81 -34.34
CA ASP A 147 -14.26 -63.59 -33.70
C ASP A 147 -15.14 -63.22 -32.49
N ASP A 148 -14.54 -63.25 -31.31
CA ASP A 148 -15.12 -62.63 -30.12
C ASP A 148 -15.12 -61.10 -30.32
N GLY A 149 -16.30 -60.52 -30.11
CA GLY A 149 -16.59 -59.11 -30.34
C GLY A 149 -15.63 -58.19 -29.61
N SER A 150 -15.08 -57.24 -30.37
CA SER A 150 -14.36 -56.07 -29.86
C SER A 150 -15.15 -55.41 -28.73
N GLY A 151 -14.56 -55.39 -27.54
CA GLY A 151 -15.06 -54.65 -26.39
C GLY A 151 -15.34 -53.20 -26.79
N GLY A 152 -16.53 -52.72 -26.41
CA GLY A 152 -16.93 -51.34 -26.61
C GLY A 152 -15.89 -50.42 -25.98
N THR A 153 -15.28 -49.60 -26.83
CA THR A 153 -14.62 -48.38 -26.40
C THR A 153 -15.68 -47.55 -25.72
N THR A 154 -15.55 -47.29 -24.41
CA THR A 154 -16.27 -46.18 -23.79
C THR A 154 -15.89 -44.94 -24.58
N ASP A 155 -16.84 -44.37 -25.32
CA ASP A 155 -16.64 -43.06 -25.95
C ASP A 155 -16.14 -42.10 -24.86
N PRO A 156 -15.07 -41.32 -25.09
CA PRO A 156 -14.65 -40.32 -24.14
C PRO A 156 -15.86 -39.40 -23.88
N VAL A 157 -16.29 -39.32 -22.62
CA VAL A 157 -17.37 -38.41 -22.21
C VAL A 157 -16.95 -37.02 -22.68
N ALA A 158 -17.76 -36.41 -23.56
CA ALA A 158 -17.50 -35.08 -24.05
C ALA A 158 -17.37 -34.12 -22.86
N PRO A 159 -16.35 -33.24 -22.82
CA PRO A 159 -16.17 -32.31 -21.71
C PRO A 159 -17.43 -31.47 -21.55
N THR A 160 -17.91 -31.31 -20.31
CA THR A 160 -19.10 -30.50 -19.99
C THR A 160 -18.76 -29.03 -19.75
N SER A 161 -17.47 -28.69 -19.75
CA SER A 161 -16.92 -27.37 -19.49
C SER A 161 -15.55 -27.22 -20.14
N VAL A 162 -15.11 -25.99 -20.36
CA VAL A 162 -13.77 -25.65 -20.85
C VAL A 162 -12.95 -24.91 -19.79
N THR A 163 -11.65 -24.83 -20.02
CA THR A 163 -10.73 -23.92 -19.34
C THR A 163 -10.50 -22.70 -20.22
N ILE A 164 -10.63 -21.52 -19.62
CA ILE A 164 -10.25 -20.24 -20.23
C ILE A 164 -9.02 -19.72 -19.50
N SER A 165 -7.91 -19.54 -20.21
CA SER A 165 -6.67 -19.02 -19.65
C SER A 165 -6.15 -17.84 -20.45
N GLY A 166 -5.11 -17.16 -19.96
CA GLY A 166 -4.46 -16.12 -20.72
C GLY A 166 -3.35 -15.46 -19.93
N THR A 167 -2.75 -14.47 -20.55
CA THR A 167 -1.79 -13.55 -19.93
C THR A 167 -2.31 -12.13 -20.01
N VAL A 168 -1.96 -11.32 -19.01
CA VAL A 168 -2.22 -9.88 -19.00
C VAL A 168 -0.89 -9.16 -18.96
N THR A 169 -0.65 -8.30 -19.94
CA THR A 169 0.54 -7.45 -19.99
C THR A 169 0.18 -5.96 -20.08
N TYR A 170 1.13 -5.11 -19.72
CA TYR A 170 1.08 -3.68 -19.98
C TYR A 170 2.40 -3.22 -20.63
N GLU A 171 2.32 -2.19 -21.45
CA GLU A 171 3.49 -1.56 -22.05
C GLU A 171 4.21 -0.68 -21.01
N LYS A 172 5.41 -1.08 -20.59
CA LYS A 172 6.30 -0.27 -19.76
C LYS A 172 7.13 0.63 -20.65
N VAL A 173 7.09 1.93 -20.36
CA VAL A 173 7.93 2.94 -20.98
C VAL A 173 9.17 3.15 -20.11
N PRO A 174 10.39 2.82 -20.59
CA PRO A 174 11.62 3.08 -19.85
C PRO A 174 12.07 4.53 -20.00
N HIS A 175 13.04 4.95 -19.20
CA HIS A 175 13.77 6.20 -19.41
C HIS A 175 14.96 6.02 -20.36
N ASN A 176 15.24 7.04 -21.16
CA ASN A 176 16.47 7.12 -21.96
C ASN A 176 17.66 7.63 -21.11
N ALA A 177 18.82 7.81 -21.75
CA ALA A 177 20.03 8.32 -21.09
C ALA A 177 19.97 9.80 -20.64
N GLN A 178 18.91 10.53 -21.00
CA GLN A 178 18.60 11.89 -20.54
C GLN A 178 17.53 11.90 -19.45
N SER A 179 17.07 10.72 -19.03
CA SER A 179 15.98 10.55 -18.06
C SER A 179 14.61 11.01 -18.58
N ASP A 180 14.42 11.13 -19.90
CA ASP A 180 13.07 11.29 -20.50
C ASP A 180 12.45 9.91 -20.79
N LEU A 181 11.13 9.83 -20.90
CA LEU A 181 10.42 8.64 -21.35
C LEU A 181 10.77 8.25 -22.80
N ASP A 182 11.10 6.98 -23.02
CA ASP A 182 11.52 6.40 -24.29
C ASP A 182 10.47 5.45 -24.87
N PHE A 183 9.41 6.03 -25.41
CA PHE A 183 8.33 5.28 -26.06
C PHE A 183 8.80 4.43 -27.25
N ALA A 184 9.94 4.77 -27.87
CA ALA A 184 10.47 3.99 -28.99
C ALA A 184 11.06 2.64 -28.55
N ASN A 185 11.38 2.51 -27.26
CA ASN A 185 11.94 1.31 -26.64
C ASN A 185 11.01 0.73 -25.55
N ALA A 186 9.72 1.05 -25.61
CA ALA A 186 8.73 0.46 -24.73
C ALA A 186 8.64 -1.07 -24.91
N TYR A 187 8.35 -1.79 -23.82
CA TYR A 187 8.30 -3.25 -23.81
C TYR A 187 7.24 -3.78 -22.85
N ASP A 188 6.77 -5.00 -23.10
CA ASP A 188 5.70 -5.60 -22.30
C ASP A 188 6.22 -6.15 -20.96
N LEU A 189 5.54 -5.80 -19.88
CA LEU A 189 5.67 -6.43 -18.57
C LEU A 189 4.35 -7.10 -18.16
N PRO A 190 4.40 -8.16 -17.34
CA PRO A 190 3.20 -8.80 -16.83
C PRO A 190 2.47 -7.89 -15.84
N VAL A 191 1.14 -7.87 -15.89
CA VAL A 191 0.32 -7.30 -14.83
C VAL A 191 0.25 -8.31 -13.69
N ARG A 192 0.96 -8.06 -12.58
CA ARG A 192 1.14 -9.03 -11.48
C ARG A 192 0.11 -8.85 -10.37
N GLY A 193 -0.44 -9.95 -9.87
CA GLY A 193 -1.32 -9.95 -8.70
C GLY A 193 -2.66 -9.22 -8.87
N ALA A 194 -3.03 -8.85 -10.09
CA ALA A 194 -4.25 -8.09 -10.37
C ALA A 194 -5.48 -9.00 -10.38
N ILE A 195 -6.62 -8.49 -9.94
CA ILE A 195 -7.88 -9.23 -10.01
C ILE A 195 -8.34 -9.36 -11.46
N VAL A 196 -8.52 -10.61 -11.91
CA VAL A 196 -9.05 -10.97 -13.23
C VAL A 196 -10.44 -11.56 -13.05
N GLN A 197 -11.41 -11.11 -13.83
CA GLN A 197 -12.81 -11.50 -13.73
C GLN A 197 -13.32 -12.08 -15.05
N LEU A 198 -14.10 -13.15 -14.95
CA LEU A 198 -14.92 -13.67 -16.03
C LEU A 198 -16.29 -13.01 -15.95
N ILE A 199 -16.68 -12.25 -16.98
CA ILE A 199 -17.90 -11.44 -17.00
C ILE A 199 -18.86 -11.97 -18.07
N ASP A 200 -20.11 -12.27 -17.70
CA ASP A 200 -21.12 -12.74 -18.67
C ASP A 200 -21.61 -11.62 -19.60
N ALA A 201 -22.41 -11.99 -20.60
CA ALA A 201 -23.04 -11.03 -21.53
C ALA A 201 -23.96 -9.99 -20.85
N ASN A 202 -24.39 -10.23 -19.61
CA ASN A 202 -25.23 -9.33 -18.82
C ASN A 202 -24.41 -8.44 -17.86
N GLN A 203 -23.08 -8.45 -17.96
CA GLN A 203 -22.15 -7.71 -17.10
C GLN A 203 -22.04 -8.21 -15.65
N ASN A 204 -22.52 -9.43 -15.37
CA ASN A 204 -22.33 -10.06 -14.06
C ASN A 204 -20.96 -10.71 -13.96
N VAL A 205 -20.34 -10.64 -12.79
CA VAL A 205 -19.12 -11.40 -12.48
C VAL A 205 -19.53 -12.86 -12.26
N VAL A 206 -19.06 -13.75 -13.13
CA VAL A 206 -19.28 -15.20 -13.05
C VAL A 206 -18.24 -15.84 -12.14
N ASP A 207 -16.97 -15.44 -12.31
CA ASP A 207 -15.85 -15.95 -11.52
C ASP A 207 -14.75 -14.88 -11.39
N SER A 208 -13.85 -15.03 -10.44
CA SER A 208 -12.71 -14.13 -10.22
C SER A 208 -11.47 -14.89 -9.74
N THR A 209 -10.32 -14.49 -10.26
CA THR A 209 -9.00 -15.01 -9.89
C THR A 209 -8.00 -13.85 -9.83
N SER A 210 -6.72 -14.14 -9.60
CA SER A 210 -5.64 -13.16 -9.67
C SER A 210 -4.59 -13.60 -10.68
N SER A 211 -3.99 -12.63 -11.38
CA SER A 211 -2.83 -12.92 -12.22
C SER A 211 -1.60 -13.28 -11.37
N ASP A 212 -0.80 -14.21 -11.84
CA ASP A 212 0.44 -14.62 -11.17
C ASP A 212 1.64 -13.70 -11.50
N ALA A 213 2.84 -14.10 -11.10
CA ALA A 213 4.07 -13.33 -11.35
C ALA A 213 4.43 -13.21 -12.85
N ALA A 214 3.91 -14.10 -13.70
CA ALA A 214 4.04 -14.03 -15.16
C ALA A 214 2.83 -13.36 -15.83
N GLY A 215 1.90 -12.80 -15.05
CA GLY A 215 0.66 -12.20 -15.55
C GLY A 215 -0.36 -13.24 -16.03
N ALA A 216 -0.13 -14.53 -15.77
CA ALA A 216 -0.99 -15.60 -16.23
C ALA A 216 -2.20 -15.77 -15.31
N TYR A 217 -3.34 -16.14 -15.90
CA TYR A 217 -4.57 -16.44 -15.18
C TYR A 217 -5.30 -17.64 -15.82
N SER A 218 -6.20 -18.26 -15.07
CA SER A 218 -7.02 -19.37 -15.56
C SER A 218 -8.35 -19.47 -14.81
N PHE A 219 -9.41 -19.79 -15.55
CA PHE A 219 -10.73 -20.17 -15.08
C PHE A 219 -11.04 -21.58 -15.58
N SER A 220 -11.29 -22.51 -14.66
CA SER A 220 -11.70 -23.89 -14.99
C SER A 220 -13.20 -24.05 -14.79
N GLY A 221 -13.83 -24.95 -15.56
CA GLY A 221 -15.25 -25.26 -15.36
C GLY A 221 -16.20 -24.26 -16.04
N VAL A 222 -15.72 -23.50 -17.03
CA VAL A 222 -16.51 -22.54 -17.76
C VAL A 222 -17.51 -23.26 -18.68
N GLU A 223 -18.78 -22.87 -18.64
CA GLU A 223 -19.85 -23.49 -19.44
C GLU A 223 -19.54 -23.43 -20.94
N LEU A 224 -19.83 -24.52 -21.68
CA LEU A 224 -19.59 -24.57 -23.12
C LEU A 224 -20.45 -23.56 -23.88
N ASN A 225 -19.93 -23.07 -25.00
CA ASN A 225 -20.64 -22.23 -25.97
C ASN A 225 -21.36 -21.01 -25.37
N THR A 226 -20.92 -20.52 -24.22
CA THR A 226 -21.49 -19.36 -23.53
C THR A 226 -20.63 -18.14 -23.77
N GLU A 227 -21.24 -16.95 -23.83
CA GLU A 227 -20.54 -15.71 -24.11
C GLU A 227 -20.07 -15.03 -22.83
N PHE A 228 -18.79 -14.68 -22.79
CA PHE A 228 -18.18 -13.91 -21.70
C PHE A 228 -17.05 -13.03 -22.22
N LEU A 229 -16.63 -12.08 -21.41
CA LEU A 229 -15.40 -11.32 -21.60
C LEU A 229 -14.51 -11.45 -20.37
N ILE A 230 -13.23 -11.16 -20.57
CA ILE A 230 -12.26 -11.08 -19.48
C ILE A 230 -12.09 -9.61 -19.11
N ARG A 231 -12.17 -9.30 -17.81
CA ARG A 231 -11.91 -7.98 -17.25
C ARG A 231 -10.80 -8.07 -16.23
N VAL A 232 -9.78 -7.24 -16.37
CA VAL A 232 -8.70 -7.07 -15.39
C VAL A 232 -8.92 -5.75 -14.68
N ARG A 233 -8.88 -5.77 -13.35
CA ARG A 233 -8.99 -4.59 -12.52
C ARG A 233 -7.59 -4.07 -12.20
N ALA A 234 -7.40 -2.76 -12.20
CA ALA A 234 -6.19 -2.14 -11.66
C ALA A 234 -6.25 -2.18 -10.11
N GLU A 235 -6.29 -3.39 -9.56
CA GLU A 235 -6.46 -3.69 -8.15
C GLU A 235 -5.80 -5.02 -7.82
N THR A 236 -5.01 -5.05 -6.75
CA THR A 236 -4.46 -6.27 -6.16
C THR A 236 -4.96 -6.43 -4.73
N ILE A 237 -5.43 -7.64 -4.42
CA ILE A 237 -5.90 -8.01 -3.10
C ILE A 237 -5.19 -9.29 -2.70
N ARG A 238 -4.57 -9.28 -1.53
CA ARG A 238 -3.96 -10.46 -0.92
C ARG A 238 -4.49 -10.61 0.50
N SER A 239 -4.87 -11.82 0.86
CA SER A 239 -5.33 -12.16 2.21
C SER A 239 -4.54 -13.34 2.77
N GLY A 240 -4.43 -13.42 4.09
CA GLY A 240 -3.66 -14.46 4.78
C GLY A 240 -2.64 -13.87 5.76
N SER A 241 -1.45 -14.47 5.84
CA SER A 241 -0.35 -13.98 6.68
C SER A 241 0.21 -12.65 6.19
N VAL A 242 0.26 -12.46 4.88
CA VAL A 242 0.46 -11.16 4.23
C VAL A 242 -0.88 -10.66 3.76
N ASN A 243 -1.18 -9.39 4.04
CA ASN A 243 -2.44 -8.77 3.65
C ASN A 243 -2.20 -7.41 3.00
N TRP A 244 -2.85 -7.16 1.87
CA TRP A 244 -2.97 -5.85 1.27
C TRP A 244 -4.25 -5.71 0.45
N ASN A 245 -4.65 -4.45 0.25
CA ASN A 245 -5.65 -4.04 -0.72
C ASN A 245 -5.17 -2.74 -1.38
N VAL A 246 -4.77 -2.82 -2.64
CA VAL A 246 -4.27 -1.68 -3.41
C VAL A 246 -5.09 -1.54 -4.67
N ARG A 247 -5.51 -0.32 -5.00
CA ARG A 247 -6.22 -0.04 -6.26
C ARG A 247 -5.79 1.29 -6.89
N VAL A 248 -5.91 1.37 -8.21
CA VAL A 248 -5.71 2.61 -8.98
C VAL A 248 -7.06 3.13 -9.47
N ALA A 249 -7.37 4.39 -9.15
CA ALA A 249 -8.68 4.97 -9.40
C ALA A 249 -8.59 6.39 -10.00
N ASP A 250 -9.61 6.76 -10.77
CA ASP A 250 -9.73 8.08 -11.38
C ASP A 250 -10.36 9.08 -10.40
N ASN A 251 -9.54 9.95 -9.80
CA ASN A 251 -9.99 11.01 -8.90
C ASN A 251 -10.94 12.00 -9.58
N THR A 252 -10.87 12.16 -10.90
CA THR A 252 -11.72 13.09 -11.66
C THR A 252 -13.04 12.46 -12.12
N LEU A 253 -13.17 11.14 -11.95
CA LEU A 253 -14.35 10.38 -12.32
C LEU A 253 -14.92 9.61 -11.11
N GLN A 254 -15.21 10.35 -10.02
CA GLN A 254 -15.83 9.79 -8.80
C GLN A 254 -15.07 8.57 -8.24
N ASN A 255 -13.74 8.59 -8.32
CA ASN A 255 -12.87 7.51 -7.86
C ASN A 255 -13.16 6.16 -8.54
N ALA A 256 -13.56 6.20 -9.82
CA ALA A 256 -13.83 5.02 -10.63
C ALA A 256 -12.57 4.17 -10.77
N LEU A 257 -12.71 2.85 -10.61
CA LEU A 257 -11.61 1.90 -10.77
C LEU A 257 -11.24 1.74 -12.23
N TYR A 258 -9.95 1.76 -12.57
CA TYR A 258 -9.49 1.43 -13.91
C TYR A 258 -9.61 -0.06 -14.20
N VAL A 259 -10.03 -0.39 -15.42
CA VAL A 259 -10.17 -1.77 -15.89
C VAL A 259 -9.66 -1.91 -17.33
N LEU A 260 -9.01 -3.03 -17.61
CA LEU A 260 -8.71 -3.50 -18.97
C LEU A 260 -9.72 -4.59 -19.31
N GLN A 261 -10.37 -4.51 -20.47
CA GLN A 261 -11.37 -5.51 -20.84
C GLN A 261 -11.19 -6.02 -22.27
N GLY A 262 -11.37 -7.33 -22.44
CA GLY A 262 -11.48 -7.96 -23.74
C GLY A 262 -12.85 -7.77 -24.37
N SER A 263 -13.00 -8.30 -25.58
CA SER A 263 -14.30 -8.39 -26.25
C SER A 263 -15.10 -9.59 -25.76
N LEU A 264 -16.43 -9.50 -25.85
CA LEU A 264 -17.31 -10.64 -25.63
C LEU A 264 -17.02 -11.75 -26.67
N ALA A 265 -16.79 -12.96 -26.19
CA ALA A 265 -16.50 -14.12 -27.02
C ALA A 265 -17.05 -15.41 -26.40
N SER A 266 -17.38 -16.38 -27.25
CA SER A 266 -17.84 -17.69 -26.80
C SER A 266 -16.70 -18.52 -26.17
N SER A 267 -16.98 -19.29 -25.12
CA SER A 267 -16.10 -20.36 -24.62
C SER A 267 -15.80 -21.42 -25.68
N GLY A 268 -16.73 -21.64 -26.61
CA GLY A 268 -16.68 -22.78 -27.51
C GLY A 268 -16.78 -24.11 -26.76
N SER A 269 -16.24 -25.16 -27.38
CA SER A 269 -16.25 -26.54 -26.86
C SER A 269 -14.86 -27.07 -26.49
N GLU A 270 -13.83 -26.25 -26.61
CA GLU A 270 -12.43 -26.59 -26.34
C GLU A 270 -11.79 -25.48 -25.51
N ASP A 271 -10.76 -25.83 -24.73
CA ASP A 271 -9.98 -24.86 -23.96
C ASP A 271 -9.44 -23.75 -24.87
N SER A 272 -9.39 -22.52 -24.36
CA SER A 272 -8.92 -21.38 -25.16
C SER A 272 -8.13 -20.35 -24.35
N THR A 273 -7.27 -19.63 -25.08
CA THR A 273 -6.42 -18.57 -24.53
C THR A 273 -6.99 -17.19 -24.89
N ARG A 274 -7.01 -16.27 -23.93
CA ARG A 274 -7.55 -14.91 -24.03
C ARG A 274 -6.54 -13.90 -23.48
N ASP A 275 -5.52 -13.59 -24.26
CA ASP A 275 -4.52 -12.61 -23.83
C ASP A 275 -5.08 -11.18 -23.86
N LEU A 276 -4.67 -10.36 -22.89
CA LEU A 276 -5.00 -8.95 -22.81
C LEU A 276 -3.71 -8.13 -22.70
N HIS A 277 -3.68 -7.01 -23.41
CA HIS A 277 -2.53 -6.11 -23.45
C HIS A 277 -3.01 -4.67 -23.26
N ALA A 278 -2.43 -4.00 -22.27
CA ALA A 278 -2.64 -2.58 -22.01
C ALA A 278 -1.52 -1.76 -22.68
N ALA A 279 -1.84 -1.12 -23.81
CA ALA A 279 -0.90 -0.26 -24.53
C ALA A 279 -0.74 1.11 -23.82
N SER A 280 0.40 1.78 -24.06
CA SER A 280 0.61 3.15 -23.56
C SER A 280 -0.33 4.18 -24.21
N GLY A 281 -0.85 3.86 -25.39
CA GLY A 281 -1.65 4.79 -26.21
C GLY A 281 -0.82 5.80 -27.00
N TRP A 282 0.52 5.73 -26.93
CA TRP A 282 1.43 6.61 -27.64
C TRP A 282 1.57 6.21 -29.12
N ASP A 283 1.44 7.17 -30.03
CA ASP A 283 1.78 6.98 -31.44
C ASP A 283 3.16 7.59 -31.74
N LEU A 284 4.13 6.73 -32.05
CA LEU A 284 5.48 7.13 -32.43
C LEU A 284 5.51 8.00 -33.70
N SER A 285 4.49 7.91 -34.56
CA SER A 285 4.44 8.67 -35.80
C SER A 285 4.00 10.13 -35.58
N SER A 286 3.06 10.36 -34.65
CA SER A 286 2.62 11.70 -34.26
C SER A 286 3.48 12.32 -33.15
N GLY A 287 4.12 11.48 -32.32
CA GLY A 287 4.82 11.92 -31.11
C GLY A 287 3.88 12.43 -30.03
N SER A 288 2.71 11.79 -29.88
CA SER A 288 1.67 12.14 -28.90
C SER A 288 0.84 10.92 -28.51
N TYR A 289 0.08 11.02 -27.43
CA TYR A 289 -0.99 10.05 -27.18
C TYR A 289 -2.10 10.20 -28.23
N THR A 290 -2.59 9.08 -28.77
CA THR A 290 -3.70 9.04 -29.74
C THR A 290 -4.83 8.10 -29.34
N GLU A 291 -4.54 7.19 -28.40
CA GLU A 291 -5.49 6.25 -27.79
C GLU A 291 -5.44 6.42 -26.26
N GLN A 292 -6.37 5.75 -25.57
CA GLN A 292 -6.38 5.73 -24.11
C GLN A 292 -5.05 5.21 -23.55
N ARG A 293 -4.55 5.83 -22.48
CA ARG A 293 -3.35 5.38 -21.75
C ARG A 293 -3.63 4.17 -20.87
N ALA A 294 -4.02 3.05 -21.49
CA ALA A 294 -4.45 1.85 -20.76
C ALA A 294 -3.35 1.24 -19.88
N ALA A 295 -2.06 1.42 -20.25
CA ALA A 295 -0.92 0.93 -19.47
C ALA A 295 -0.70 1.68 -18.15
N ALA A 296 -1.02 2.98 -18.08
CA ALA A 296 -0.71 3.85 -16.95
C ALA A 296 -1.19 3.30 -15.58
N PRO A 297 -2.47 2.91 -15.39
CA PRO A 297 -2.91 2.40 -14.10
C PRO A 297 -2.22 1.08 -13.70
N PHE A 298 -1.78 0.27 -14.67
CA PHE A 298 -1.08 -0.97 -14.38
C PHE A 298 0.42 -0.75 -14.12
N ALA A 299 1.05 0.26 -14.73
CA ALA A 299 2.42 0.67 -14.42
C ALA A 299 2.54 1.22 -12.98
N ILE A 300 1.55 2.02 -12.55
CA ILE A 300 1.44 2.51 -11.16
C ILE A 300 1.26 1.34 -10.19
N LEU A 301 0.30 0.45 -10.49
CA LEU A 301 0.02 -0.73 -9.66
C LEU A 301 1.24 -1.64 -9.53
N ASP A 302 1.96 -1.86 -10.63
CA ASP A 302 3.14 -2.72 -10.66
C ASP A 302 4.32 -2.15 -9.86
N THR A 303 4.50 -0.84 -9.88
CA THR A 303 5.49 -0.15 -9.04
C THR A 303 5.18 -0.37 -7.55
N ILE A 304 3.93 -0.15 -7.12
CA ILE A 304 3.50 -0.39 -5.73
C ILE A 304 3.63 -1.87 -5.36
N TYR A 305 3.23 -2.78 -6.25
CA TYR A 305 3.37 -4.23 -6.04
C TYR A 305 4.83 -4.64 -5.85
N THR A 306 5.75 -4.05 -6.61
CA THR A 306 7.20 -4.28 -6.49
C THR A 306 7.69 -3.88 -5.09
N SER A 307 7.35 -2.67 -4.64
CA SER A 307 7.75 -2.15 -3.33
C SER A 307 7.23 -3.02 -2.17
N MET A 308 5.96 -3.40 -2.21
CA MET A 308 5.37 -4.31 -1.22
C MET A 308 6.03 -5.70 -1.24
N SER A 309 6.33 -6.23 -2.43
CA SER A 309 6.93 -7.55 -2.58
C SER A 309 8.36 -7.62 -2.04
N LYS A 310 9.12 -6.52 -2.07
CA LYS A 310 10.44 -6.45 -1.42
C LYS A 310 10.34 -6.55 0.10
N LEU A 311 9.38 -5.86 0.72
CA LEU A 311 9.17 -5.97 2.18
C LEU A 311 8.62 -7.33 2.60
N VAL A 312 7.78 -7.98 1.80
CA VAL A 312 7.29 -9.34 2.10
C VAL A 312 8.43 -10.37 2.15
N GLN A 313 9.51 -10.16 1.42
CA GLN A 313 10.69 -11.03 1.50
C GLN A 313 11.42 -10.90 2.85
N ILE A 314 11.23 -9.79 3.55
CA ILE A 314 11.81 -9.50 4.86
C ILE A 314 10.84 -9.95 5.97
N ASP A 315 9.58 -9.52 5.89
CA ASP A 315 8.50 -9.90 6.81
C ASP A 315 7.35 -10.60 6.05
N SER A 316 7.32 -11.92 6.14
CA SER A 316 6.27 -12.76 5.56
C SER A 316 4.90 -12.70 6.27
N THR A 317 4.79 -11.85 7.31
CA THR A 317 3.58 -11.63 8.11
C THR A 317 3.08 -10.17 8.08
N ILE A 318 3.73 -9.32 7.27
CA ILE A 318 3.42 -7.90 7.20
C ILE A 318 1.98 -7.65 6.73
N THR A 319 1.33 -6.69 7.38
CA THR A 319 0.01 -6.20 6.99
C THR A 319 0.11 -4.77 6.50
N PHE A 320 -0.36 -4.55 5.28
CA PHE A 320 -0.41 -3.23 4.66
C PHE A 320 -1.84 -2.68 4.72
N PRO A 321 -2.08 -1.55 5.41
CA PRO A 321 -3.35 -0.85 5.34
C PRO A 321 -3.74 -0.50 3.90
N GLY A 322 -5.04 -0.41 3.60
CA GLY A 322 -5.49 -0.16 2.23
C GLY A 322 -4.88 1.11 1.62
N LEU A 323 -4.48 1.04 0.35
CA LEU A 323 -3.85 2.14 -0.40
C LEU A 323 -4.61 2.39 -1.71
N VAL A 324 -4.88 3.66 -2.01
CA VAL A 324 -5.44 4.06 -3.30
C VAL A 324 -4.45 4.96 -4.03
N ALA A 325 -4.04 4.58 -5.23
CA ALA A 325 -3.35 5.50 -6.14
C ALA A 325 -4.40 6.19 -7.01
N TYR A 326 -4.50 7.51 -6.89
CA TYR A 326 -5.35 8.35 -7.70
C TYR A 326 -4.56 8.87 -8.89
N TRP A 327 -5.02 8.54 -10.09
CA TRP A 327 -4.42 8.99 -11.33
C TRP A 327 -5.52 9.28 -12.34
N SER A 328 -5.32 10.26 -13.20
CA SER A 328 -6.23 10.57 -14.28
C SER A 328 -5.49 11.32 -15.37
N GLU A 329 -5.94 11.16 -16.60
CA GLU A 329 -5.47 11.96 -17.73
C GLU A 329 -5.79 13.45 -17.59
N ASN A 330 -6.71 13.81 -16.69
CA ASN A 330 -7.11 15.19 -16.39
C ASN A 330 -6.31 15.82 -15.25
N ASN A 331 -5.41 15.06 -14.61
CA ASN A 331 -4.54 15.57 -13.56
C ASN A 331 -3.54 16.55 -14.18
N ARG A 332 -3.42 17.74 -13.59
CA ARG A 332 -2.62 18.87 -14.09
C ARG A 332 -1.87 19.56 -12.94
N PRO A 333 -0.69 20.17 -13.20
CA PRO A 333 0.17 20.81 -12.21
C PRO A 333 -0.45 22.10 -11.66
N ALA A 334 -1.47 21.96 -10.83
CA ALA A 334 -2.23 23.05 -10.25
C ALA A 334 -2.58 22.75 -8.79
N SER A 335 -2.59 23.78 -7.95
CA SER A 335 -3.14 23.66 -6.59
C SER A 335 -4.66 23.78 -6.63
N GLY A 336 -5.36 23.06 -5.76
CA GLY A 336 -6.81 23.18 -5.61
C GLY A 336 -7.48 21.84 -5.28
N GLU A 337 -8.73 21.70 -5.74
CA GLU A 337 -9.52 20.50 -5.51
C GLU A 337 -8.94 19.30 -6.26
N LEU A 338 -8.57 18.26 -5.51
CA LEU A 338 -7.94 17.04 -6.04
C LEU A 338 -8.89 16.26 -6.97
N ASP A 339 -10.19 16.24 -6.65
CA ASP A 339 -11.21 15.58 -7.48
C ASP A 339 -11.45 16.29 -8.84
N GLN A 340 -10.85 17.46 -9.06
CA GLN A 340 -10.85 18.16 -10.35
C GLN A 340 -9.53 18.01 -11.12
N GLY A 341 -8.62 17.17 -10.61
CA GLY A 341 -7.30 16.94 -11.16
C GLY A 341 -6.29 18.05 -10.85
N ASN A 342 -6.53 18.91 -9.85
CA ASN A 342 -5.53 19.90 -9.45
C ASN A 342 -4.50 19.23 -8.52
N ILE A 343 -3.44 18.68 -9.12
CA ILE A 343 -2.35 17.99 -8.42
C ILE A 343 -1.07 18.74 -8.75
N SER A 344 -0.50 19.48 -7.80
CA SER A 344 0.67 20.34 -8.09
C SER A 344 1.91 19.55 -8.52
N THR A 345 2.08 18.37 -7.94
CA THR A 345 3.12 17.37 -8.19
C THR A 345 2.62 16.06 -7.60
N THR A 346 3.20 14.92 -7.96
CA THR A 346 2.85 13.65 -7.31
C THR A 346 3.17 13.69 -5.81
N PHE A 347 2.26 13.19 -4.98
CA PHE A 347 2.42 13.21 -3.53
C PHE A 347 1.59 12.13 -2.81
N PHE A 348 2.07 11.68 -1.66
CA PHE A 348 1.34 10.89 -0.69
C PHE A 348 0.55 11.79 0.28
N ARG A 349 -0.74 11.48 0.43
CA ARG A 349 -1.64 12.16 1.36
C ARG A 349 -1.78 11.38 2.66
N PHE A 350 -1.07 11.86 3.68
CA PHE A 350 -1.17 11.34 5.05
C PHE A 350 -2.62 11.29 5.56
N GLY A 351 -2.95 10.23 6.30
CA GLY A 351 -4.28 9.98 6.87
C GLY A 351 -5.35 9.50 5.87
N ALA A 352 -5.19 9.78 4.57
CA ALA A 352 -6.07 9.25 3.52
C ALA A 352 -5.57 7.91 2.95
N ASN A 353 -4.30 7.56 3.21
CA ASN A 353 -3.61 6.43 2.59
C ASN A 353 -3.80 6.43 1.07
N ALA A 354 -3.46 7.56 0.47
CA ALA A 354 -3.63 7.78 -0.96
C ALA A 354 -2.41 8.45 -1.59
N ILE A 355 -2.00 7.97 -2.74
CA ILE A 355 -1.00 8.64 -3.60
C ILE A 355 -1.78 9.34 -4.70
N TYR A 356 -1.52 10.62 -4.93
CA TYR A 356 -2.06 11.38 -6.05
C TYR A 356 -0.96 11.52 -7.10
N VAL A 357 -1.17 10.93 -8.26
CA VAL A 357 -0.19 10.85 -9.35
C VAL A 357 -0.55 11.86 -10.44
N LEU A 358 0.41 12.69 -10.83
CA LEU A 358 0.28 13.64 -11.92
C LEU A 358 0.31 12.92 -13.27
N GLY A 359 -0.49 13.38 -14.23
CA GLY A 359 -0.70 12.69 -15.52
C GLY A 359 -0.86 13.64 -16.69
N ASP A 360 -0.24 14.81 -16.62
CA ASP A 360 -0.38 15.89 -17.61
C ASP A 360 0.58 15.67 -18.78
N GLU A 361 0.06 15.21 -19.93
CA GLU A 361 0.85 14.94 -21.14
C GLU A 361 1.77 16.11 -21.56
N ALA A 362 1.35 17.35 -21.33
CA ALA A 362 2.06 18.52 -21.83
C ALA A 362 3.16 19.02 -20.88
N ASN A 363 3.12 18.62 -19.62
CA ASN A 363 4.02 19.14 -18.59
C ASN A 363 4.81 18.04 -17.90
N ASP A 364 4.11 17.02 -17.41
CA ASP A 364 4.64 16.07 -16.44
C ASP A 364 3.73 14.84 -16.31
N THR A 365 4.26 13.67 -16.66
CA THR A 365 3.52 12.40 -16.61
C THR A 365 4.24 11.41 -15.71
N ASP A 366 3.77 11.30 -14.47
CA ASP A 366 4.40 10.47 -13.46
C ASP A 366 3.97 9.00 -13.52
N GLU A 367 2.97 8.62 -14.35
CA GLU A 367 2.47 7.24 -14.41
C GLU A 367 3.54 6.19 -14.77
N PHE A 368 4.61 6.60 -15.46
CA PHE A 368 5.73 5.74 -15.84
C PHE A 368 7.00 6.00 -15.01
N ASP A 369 6.98 7.03 -14.16
CA ASP A 369 8.08 7.42 -13.26
C ASP A 369 8.06 6.58 -12.00
N SER A 370 8.59 5.36 -12.12
CA SER A 370 8.58 4.39 -11.03
C SER A 370 9.27 4.91 -9.76
N HIS A 371 10.34 5.71 -9.87
CA HIS A 371 10.99 6.31 -8.70
C HIS A 371 10.07 7.29 -7.97
N VAL A 372 9.34 8.14 -8.69
CA VAL A 372 8.37 9.09 -8.09
C VAL A 372 7.27 8.33 -7.36
N ILE A 373 6.69 7.30 -7.98
CA ILE A 373 5.64 6.49 -7.35
C ILE A 373 6.19 5.71 -6.14
N ALA A 374 7.40 5.15 -6.24
CA ALA A 374 8.02 4.41 -5.15
C ALA A 374 8.45 5.33 -3.99
N HIS A 375 8.84 6.57 -4.27
CA HIS A 375 9.09 7.63 -3.27
C HIS A 375 7.82 7.90 -2.46
N GLU A 376 6.69 8.15 -3.13
CA GLU A 376 5.43 8.37 -2.41
C GLU A 376 4.94 7.12 -1.68
N TRP A 377 5.24 5.93 -2.19
CA TRP A 377 5.00 4.70 -1.48
C TRP A 377 5.86 4.57 -0.20
N ALA A 378 7.06 5.14 -0.17
CA ALA A 378 7.89 5.21 1.04
C ALA A 378 7.21 6.05 2.13
N HIS A 379 6.56 7.15 1.79
CA HIS A 379 5.76 7.92 2.75
C HIS A 379 4.51 7.16 3.21
N TYR A 380 3.90 6.36 2.34
CA TYR A 380 2.87 5.40 2.77
C TYR A 380 3.43 4.39 3.79
N PHE A 381 4.64 3.88 3.60
CA PHE A 381 5.33 3.03 4.56
C PHE A 381 5.56 3.77 5.89
N GLU A 382 6.07 5.01 5.86
CA GLU A 382 6.25 5.80 7.07
C GLU A 382 4.95 6.06 7.83
N ALA A 383 3.83 6.25 7.12
CA ALA A 383 2.54 6.52 7.74
C ALA A 383 1.88 5.29 8.38
N ASN A 384 2.22 4.08 7.94
CA ASN A 384 1.45 2.88 8.27
C ASN A 384 2.25 1.76 8.95
N ILE A 385 3.56 1.69 8.70
CA ILE A 385 4.45 0.63 9.20
C ILE A 385 5.52 1.20 10.12
N SER A 386 6.01 2.40 9.80
CA SER A 386 6.97 3.15 10.60
C SER A 386 6.27 4.37 11.24
N ARG A 387 6.95 5.51 11.30
CA ARG A 387 6.46 6.80 11.73
C ARG A 387 7.12 7.89 10.89
N SER A 388 6.37 8.97 10.62
CA SER A 388 6.93 10.23 10.13
C SER A 388 6.42 11.38 11.00
N ASP A 389 7.33 12.25 11.43
CA ASP A 389 7.00 13.55 12.03
C ASP A 389 7.23 14.70 11.03
N SER A 390 7.44 14.38 9.75
CA SER A 390 7.69 15.38 8.70
C SER A 390 6.55 16.38 8.63
N ILE A 391 6.91 17.66 8.57
CA ILE A 391 5.97 18.77 8.36
C ILE A 391 5.69 19.03 6.87
N GLY A 392 6.33 18.27 5.97
CA GLY A 392 6.20 18.41 4.52
C GLY A 392 6.61 19.78 3.99
N GLY A 393 6.06 20.12 2.82
CA GLY A 393 6.24 21.39 2.15
C GLY A 393 7.39 21.42 1.13
N SER A 394 7.43 22.52 0.36
CA SER A 394 8.40 22.70 -0.74
C SER A 394 9.85 22.60 -0.26
N HIS A 395 10.66 21.87 -1.01
CA HIS A 395 12.09 21.64 -0.73
C HIS A 395 12.87 21.37 -2.04
N SER A 396 14.18 21.11 -1.91
CA SER A 396 15.02 20.62 -3.00
C SER A 396 16.26 19.93 -2.41
N LEU A 397 16.93 19.09 -3.20
CA LEU A 397 18.12 18.32 -2.81
C LEU A 397 19.23 19.15 -2.12
N SER A 398 19.32 20.45 -2.46
CA SER A 398 20.36 21.35 -1.94
C SER A 398 19.94 22.19 -0.73
N ALA A 399 18.69 22.06 -0.28
CA ALA A 399 18.14 22.89 0.79
C ALA A 399 18.66 22.47 2.17
N SER A 400 18.71 23.44 3.08
CA SER A 400 18.84 23.18 4.53
C SER A 400 17.44 23.17 5.12
N LEU A 401 16.97 21.98 5.45
CA LEU A 401 15.60 21.66 5.83
C LEU A 401 15.47 21.47 7.34
N ASP A 402 14.23 21.48 7.81
CA ASP A 402 13.91 20.87 9.09
C ASP A 402 14.31 19.37 9.08
N MET A 403 14.86 18.86 10.19
CA MET A 403 15.39 17.49 10.23
C MET A 403 14.36 16.41 9.95
N ARG A 404 13.09 16.66 10.32
CA ARG A 404 12.00 15.69 10.13
C ARG A 404 11.68 15.56 8.65
N LEU A 405 11.71 16.69 7.93
CA LEU A 405 11.55 16.72 6.49
C LEU A 405 12.78 16.14 5.76
N ALA A 406 13.99 16.55 6.16
CA ALA A 406 15.23 16.03 5.57
C ALA A 406 15.29 14.49 5.66
N PHE A 407 14.89 13.94 6.80
CA PHE A 407 14.83 12.50 6.99
C PHE A 407 13.78 11.84 6.11
N GLY A 408 12.54 12.33 6.13
CA GLY A 408 11.44 11.74 5.34
C GLY A 408 11.73 11.74 3.84
N GLU A 409 12.13 12.88 3.28
CA GLU A 409 12.42 12.98 1.83
C GLU A 409 13.66 12.19 1.44
N GLY A 410 14.70 12.21 2.27
CA GLY A 410 15.91 11.40 2.04
C GLY A 410 15.63 9.90 2.13
N PHE A 411 14.74 9.48 3.03
CA PHE A 411 14.25 8.11 3.11
C PHE A 411 13.42 7.73 1.89
N GLY A 412 12.53 8.62 1.41
CA GLY A 412 11.76 8.40 0.19
C GLY A 412 12.65 8.15 -1.02
N ASN A 413 13.66 9.01 -1.21
CA ASN A 413 14.62 8.87 -2.28
C ASN A 413 15.36 7.52 -2.17
N ALA A 414 15.94 7.22 -1.00
CA ALA A 414 16.70 5.98 -0.78
C ALA A 414 15.84 4.74 -0.98
N LEU A 415 14.65 4.68 -0.37
CA LEU A 415 13.79 3.51 -0.46
C LEU A 415 13.32 3.28 -1.89
N SER A 416 13.03 4.34 -2.65
CA SER A 416 12.64 4.22 -4.06
C SER A 416 13.71 3.48 -4.88
N ALA A 417 14.99 3.84 -4.71
CA ALA A 417 16.09 3.18 -5.40
C ALA A 417 16.29 1.74 -4.92
N ILE A 418 16.20 1.50 -3.61
CA ILE A 418 16.34 0.19 -2.97
C ILE A 418 15.29 -0.81 -3.49
N VAL A 419 14.02 -0.41 -3.55
CA VAL A 419 12.94 -1.35 -3.93
C VAL A 419 12.88 -1.60 -5.44
N LEU A 420 13.36 -0.65 -6.23
CA LEU A 420 13.45 -0.76 -7.69
C LEU A 420 14.76 -1.41 -8.18
N ASP A 421 15.72 -1.63 -7.29
CA ASP A 421 17.09 -2.05 -7.62
C ASP A 421 17.74 -1.12 -8.68
N ASP A 422 17.54 0.20 -8.55
CA ASP A 422 18.04 1.22 -9.48
C ASP A 422 18.45 2.50 -8.73
N SER A 423 19.77 2.75 -8.66
CA SER A 423 20.36 3.88 -7.93
C SER A 423 20.07 5.24 -8.56
N ILE A 424 19.60 5.29 -9.81
CA ILE A 424 19.38 6.55 -10.52
C ILE A 424 17.90 6.92 -10.40
N TYR A 425 17.60 7.85 -9.51
CA TYR A 425 16.28 8.47 -9.43
C TYR A 425 15.98 9.22 -10.72
N ARG A 426 14.80 9.01 -11.30
CA ARG A 426 14.34 9.68 -12.52
C ARG A 426 12.90 10.17 -12.40
N ASP A 427 12.68 11.38 -12.89
CA ASP A 427 11.41 12.10 -12.98
C ASP A 427 11.37 12.74 -14.38
N SER A 428 10.35 12.37 -15.15
CA SER A 428 10.23 12.74 -16.56
C SER A 428 9.25 13.90 -16.72
N ASN A 429 9.79 15.07 -17.05
CA ASN A 429 8.99 16.27 -17.26
C ASN A 429 9.61 17.13 -18.38
N THR A 430 9.06 18.34 -18.61
CA THR A 430 9.62 19.26 -19.63
C THR A 430 11.12 19.54 -19.50
N ASN A 431 11.70 19.38 -18.31
CA ASN A 431 13.13 19.47 -18.03
C ASN A 431 13.56 18.27 -17.16
N SER A 432 13.31 17.04 -17.65
CA SER A 432 13.57 15.78 -16.97
C SER A 432 14.72 15.81 -15.98
N PHE A 433 14.46 15.29 -14.80
CA PHE A 433 15.30 15.37 -13.65
C PHE A 433 15.83 14.00 -13.27
N SER A 434 17.11 13.95 -12.89
CA SER A 434 17.68 12.74 -12.31
C SER A 434 18.87 13.03 -11.42
N PHE A 435 19.09 12.13 -10.48
CA PHE A 435 20.27 12.09 -9.63
C PHE A 435 20.58 10.65 -9.28
N ASP A 436 21.86 10.36 -9.07
CA ASP A 436 22.36 9.04 -8.73
C ASP A 436 22.59 8.99 -7.23
N LEU A 437 21.90 8.11 -6.51
CA LEU A 437 22.03 8.04 -5.06
C LEU A 437 23.45 7.63 -4.63
N GLU A 438 24.17 6.92 -5.49
CA GLU A 438 25.56 6.48 -5.29
C GLU A 438 26.59 7.60 -5.43
N ALA A 439 26.29 8.64 -6.22
CA ALA A 439 27.36 9.56 -6.61
C ALA A 439 27.85 10.46 -5.46
N ASN A 440 27.23 10.40 -4.26
CA ASN A 440 27.73 10.94 -2.98
C ASN A 440 28.18 12.43 -3.00
N ASN A 441 27.82 13.16 -4.06
CA ASN A 441 28.37 14.47 -4.45
C ASN A 441 27.33 15.60 -4.40
N TYR A 442 26.13 15.34 -3.88
CA TYR A 442 24.97 16.22 -4.08
C TYR A 442 24.87 17.41 -3.14
N ALA A 443 25.62 17.45 -2.05
CA ALA A 443 25.45 18.49 -1.06
C ALA A 443 26.61 19.50 -1.07
N ILE A 444 26.33 20.72 -1.57
CA ILE A 444 27.10 21.93 -1.21
C ILE A 444 27.04 22.13 0.33
N ARG A 445 26.00 21.59 0.98
CA ARG A 445 25.74 21.68 2.42
C ARG A 445 25.37 20.30 2.99
N ARG A 446 26.39 19.50 3.29
CA ARG A 446 26.24 18.20 3.97
C ARG A 446 25.77 18.39 5.42
N GLY A 447 24.90 17.51 5.90
CA GLY A 447 24.48 17.48 7.30
C GLY A 447 23.10 16.87 7.53
N TRP A 448 22.72 16.77 8.80
CA TRP A 448 21.46 16.16 9.29
C TRP A 448 20.19 16.89 8.84
N PHE A 449 20.35 18.09 8.30
CA PHE A 449 19.30 18.96 7.78
C PHE A 449 19.16 18.85 6.25
N ASN A 450 19.81 17.91 5.59
CA ASN A 450 19.80 17.80 4.13
C ASN A 450 19.38 16.40 3.67
N GLU A 451 18.35 16.32 2.82
CA GLU A 451 17.81 15.06 2.31
C GLU A 451 18.82 14.28 1.47
N SER A 452 19.70 14.96 0.73
CA SER A 452 20.75 14.27 -0.04
C SER A 452 21.80 13.62 0.85
N SER A 453 22.08 14.20 2.03
CA SER A 453 22.94 13.55 3.03
C SER A 453 22.27 12.33 3.66
N VAL A 454 20.97 12.42 3.94
CA VAL A 454 20.19 11.29 4.46
C VAL A 454 20.13 10.16 3.44
N GLN A 455 19.70 10.44 2.21
CA GLN A 455 19.54 9.40 1.19
C GLN A 455 20.86 8.68 0.90
N ALA A 456 21.98 9.41 0.90
CA ALA A 456 23.32 8.85 0.70
C ALA A 456 23.64 7.82 1.79
N ILE A 457 23.48 8.19 3.06
CA ILE A 457 23.73 7.26 4.18
C ILE A 457 22.82 6.04 4.08
N LEU A 458 21.53 6.24 3.81
CA LEU A 458 20.56 5.14 3.77
C LEU A 458 20.79 4.19 2.60
N TYR A 459 21.18 4.71 1.44
CA TYR A 459 21.50 3.91 0.27
C TYR A 459 22.83 3.15 0.47
N ASP A 460 23.86 3.80 1.02
CA ASP A 460 25.15 3.17 1.34
C ASP A 460 25.04 2.09 2.45
N ILE A 461 24.06 2.21 3.36
CA ILE A 461 23.74 1.12 4.32
C ILE A 461 23.21 -0.13 3.59
N PHE A 462 22.51 0.06 2.48
CA PHE A 462 21.87 -1.00 1.71
C PHE A 462 22.79 -1.63 0.67
N ASP A 463 23.45 -0.84 -0.18
CA ASP A 463 24.16 -1.30 -1.38
C ASP A 463 25.52 -1.94 -1.03
N ALA A 464 25.88 -3.00 -1.76
CA ALA A 464 27.11 -3.77 -1.62
C ALA A 464 28.24 -3.27 -2.54
N ASN A 465 27.94 -2.40 -3.49
CA ASN A 465 28.88 -1.93 -4.49
C ASN A 465 29.85 -0.92 -3.88
N SER A 466 30.90 -1.44 -3.24
CA SER A 466 32.08 -0.68 -2.81
C SER A 466 32.60 0.21 -3.95
N ASP A 467 32.23 1.48 -3.95
CA ASP A 467 32.79 2.54 -4.80
C ASP A 467 34.19 3.01 -4.31
N ASN A 468 34.77 2.27 -3.36
CA ASN A 468 35.97 2.56 -2.56
C ASN A 468 35.75 3.55 -1.40
N ALA A 469 34.50 3.94 -1.07
CA ALA A 469 34.17 4.78 0.07
C ALA A 469 33.79 3.99 1.35
N ASP A 470 33.18 2.81 1.24
CA ASP A 470 32.90 1.93 2.38
C ASP A 470 32.83 0.42 2.03
N GLY A 471 32.48 -0.42 3.03
CA GLY A 471 32.30 -1.87 2.88
C GLY A 471 31.16 -2.39 3.75
N LEU A 472 30.09 -1.60 3.92
CA LEU A 472 28.91 -1.96 4.70
C LEU A 472 27.85 -2.54 3.77
N GLU A 473 27.29 -3.71 4.10
CA GLU A 473 26.20 -4.34 3.34
C GLU A 473 25.21 -4.92 4.36
N LEU A 474 24.38 -4.06 4.95
CA LEU A 474 23.35 -4.51 5.89
C LEU A 474 22.09 -4.99 5.15
N GLY A 475 21.84 -4.43 3.97
CA GLY A 475 20.62 -4.64 3.21
C GLY A 475 19.39 -4.03 3.89
N LEU A 476 18.21 -4.27 3.32
CA LEU A 476 16.97 -3.62 3.74
C LEU A 476 16.41 -4.18 5.06
N GLY A 477 16.75 -5.42 5.44
CA GLY A 477 16.22 -6.08 6.65
C GLY A 477 16.49 -5.31 7.95
N PRO A 478 17.75 -5.01 8.30
CA PRO A 478 18.08 -4.24 9.49
C PRO A 478 17.47 -2.83 9.51
N MET A 479 17.31 -2.18 8.35
CA MET A 479 16.63 -0.89 8.25
C MET A 479 15.14 -1.03 8.57
N TYR A 480 14.49 -2.03 7.99
CA TYR A 480 13.09 -2.36 8.23
C TYR A 480 12.84 -2.68 9.72
N ASP A 481 13.71 -3.49 10.35
CA ASP A 481 13.59 -3.84 11.76
C ASP A 481 13.62 -2.60 12.67
N VAL A 482 14.51 -1.64 12.38
CA VAL A 482 14.57 -0.37 13.12
C VAL A 482 13.32 0.46 12.89
N LEU A 483 12.96 0.72 11.63
CA LEU A 483 11.86 1.61 11.27
C LEU A 483 10.50 1.09 11.76
N SER A 484 10.32 -0.23 11.85
CA SER A 484 9.10 -0.85 12.38
C SER A 484 9.12 -1.11 13.90
N SER A 485 10.25 -0.89 14.57
CA SER A 485 10.39 -1.15 16.01
C SER A 485 9.58 -0.17 16.86
N SER A 486 9.22 -0.60 18.07
CA SER A 486 8.61 0.29 19.07
C SER A 486 9.56 1.40 19.53
N GLU A 487 10.85 1.12 19.56
CA GLU A 487 11.92 2.02 19.97
C GLU A 487 12.03 3.21 19.02
N TYR A 488 11.76 3.00 17.73
CA TYR A 488 11.68 4.08 16.73
C TYR A 488 10.29 4.72 16.70
N THR A 489 9.24 3.92 16.49
CA THR A 489 7.88 4.43 16.24
C THR A 489 7.28 5.14 17.46
N GLN A 490 7.62 4.72 18.68
CA GLN A 490 7.12 5.32 19.93
C GLN A 490 8.18 6.18 20.62
N SER A 491 9.26 6.55 19.93
CA SER A 491 10.29 7.44 20.49
C SER A 491 9.69 8.77 20.95
N GLU A 492 10.18 9.30 22.07
CA GLU A 492 9.83 10.66 22.53
C GLU A 492 10.47 11.74 21.65
N LEU A 493 11.56 11.41 20.96
CA LEU A 493 12.23 12.28 19.99
C LEU A 493 11.48 12.26 18.65
N PHE A 494 11.68 13.31 17.86
CA PHE A 494 11.16 13.34 16.49
C PHE A 494 11.98 12.43 15.57
N THR A 495 11.33 11.93 14.51
CA THR A 495 11.97 11.18 13.43
C THR A 495 13.10 12.00 12.82
N GLY A 496 14.27 11.38 12.67
CA GLY A 496 15.47 12.04 12.18
C GLY A 496 16.62 11.05 12.05
N ILE A 497 17.68 11.48 11.36
CA ILE A 497 18.83 10.62 11.06
C ILE A 497 19.56 10.15 12.34
N HIS A 498 19.72 11.00 13.35
CA HIS A 498 20.38 10.61 14.61
C HIS A 498 19.63 9.50 15.34
N LEU A 499 18.30 9.61 15.47
CA LEU A 499 17.45 8.58 16.05
C LEU A 499 17.60 7.26 15.29
N PHE A 500 17.47 7.31 13.96
CA PHE A 500 17.60 6.12 13.10
C PHE A 500 18.96 5.43 13.26
N LEU A 501 20.06 6.18 13.10
CA LEU A 501 21.41 5.61 13.16
C LEU A 501 21.74 5.07 14.55
N ALA A 502 21.36 5.76 15.62
CA ALA A 502 21.57 5.27 16.98
C ALA A 502 20.85 3.92 17.22
N GLN A 503 19.59 3.79 16.77
CA GLN A 503 18.85 2.53 16.88
C GLN A 503 19.43 1.43 15.98
N LEU A 504 19.86 1.77 14.75
CA LEU A 504 20.51 0.82 13.85
C LEU A 504 21.82 0.27 14.43
N LYS A 505 22.64 1.14 15.02
CA LYS A 505 23.88 0.73 15.72
C LYS A 505 23.59 -0.11 16.96
N ALA A 506 22.54 0.22 17.71
CA ALA A 506 22.13 -0.57 18.87
C ALA A 506 21.69 -1.99 18.48
N ALA A 507 20.97 -2.13 17.36
CA ALA A 507 20.58 -3.43 16.80
C ALA A 507 21.76 -4.17 16.14
N ASN A 508 22.74 -3.44 15.61
CA ASN A 508 23.85 -3.99 14.80
C ASN A 508 25.23 -3.51 15.32
N PRO A 509 25.62 -3.85 16.57
CA PRO A 509 26.80 -3.28 17.21
C PRO A 509 28.13 -3.58 16.51
N THR A 510 28.21 -4.68 15.74
CA THR A 510 29.39 -5.02 14.93
C THR A 510 29.68 -3.99 13.84
N PHE A 511 28.64 -3.32 13.34
CA PHE A 511 28.73 -2.35 12.24
C PHE A 511 28.74 -0.90 12.73
N ALA A 512 28.71 -0.65 14.05
CA ALA A 512 28.57 0.69 14.62
C ALA A 512 29.62 1.68 14.09
N GLN A 513 30.89 1.27 14.02
CA GLN A 513 31.97 2.12 13.50
C GLN A 513 31.82 2.43 12.00
N ALA A 514 31.35 1.47 11.20
CA ALA A 514 31.11 1.70 9.78
C ALA A 514 29.96 2.69 9.57
N ILE A 515 28.88 2.53 10.34
CA ILE A 515 27.74 3.46 10.34
C ILE A 515 28.18 4.88 10.76
N ASP A 516 29.03 5.00 11.78
CA ASP A 516 29.60 6.29 12.18
C ASP A 516 30.44 6.92 11.06
N THR A 517 31.22 6.11 10.34
CA THR A 517 32.03 6.59 9.20
C THR A 517 31.15 7.12 8.07
N LEU A 518 30.02 6.47 7.76
CA LEU A 518 29.06 6.96 6.78
C LEU A 518 28.45 8.31 7.19
N ALA A 519 28.03 8.43 8.45
CA ALA A 519 27.51 9.68 8.99
C ALA A 519 28.56 10.81 8.92
N GLU A 520 29.80 10.53 9.33
CA GLU A 520 30.91 11.48 9.29
C GLU A 520 31.23 11.95 7.86
N ASN A 521 31.14 11.08 6.86
CA ASN A 521 31.33 11.43 5.45
C ASN A 521 30.29 12.45 4.96
N GLN A 522 29.10 12.47 5.58
CA GLN A 522 28.04 13.44 5.37
C GLN A 522 28.01 14.56 6.43
N SER A 523 29.11 14.75 7.18
CA SER A 523 29.22 15.79 8.23
C SER A 523 28.12 15.68 9.29
N ILE A 524 27.85 14.48 9.78
CA ILE A 524 26.88 14.18 10.85
C ILE A 524 27.57 13.43 11.97
N VAL A 525 27.38 13.89 13.21
CA VAL A 525 27.90 13.20 14.41
C VAL A 525 26.76 12.41 15.05
N ALA A 526 26.72 11.10 14.81
CA ALA A 526 25.61 10.23 15.19
C ALA A 526 25.86 9.43 16.50
N GLU A 527 26.45 10.04 17.54
CA GLU A 527 26.85 9.33 18.77
C GLU A 527 25.65 8.83 19.62
N ASP A 528 24.54 9.55 19.61
CA ASP A 528 23.33 9.26 20.38
C ASP A 528 22.05 9.60 19.59
N THR A 529 20.88 9.29 20.16
CA THR A 529 19.58 9.47 19.51
C THR A 529 19.16 10.94 19.34
N ALA A 530 19.70 11.84 20.16
CA ALA A 530 19.34 13.26 20.19
C ALA A 530 20.34 14.16 19.44
N GLY A 531 21.46 13.61 18.98
CA GLY A 531 22.55 14.38 18.38
C GLY A 531 23.18 15.35 19.38
N SER A 532 23.35 14.94 20.65
CA SER A 532 23.82 15.85 21.71
C SER A 532 25.26 16.35 21.49
N SER A 533 26.07 15.56 20.77
CA SER A 533 27.43 15.90 20.34
C SER A 533 27.52 16.50 18.92
N GLU A 534 26.39 16.77 18.26
CA GLU A 534 26.39 17.35 16.91
C GLU A 534 27.12 18.69 16.88
N ASP A 535 27.99 18.89 15.88
CA ASP A 535 28.81 20.09 15.73
C ASP A 535 28.60 20.81 14.39
N ASN A 536 27.84 20.21 13.47
CA ASN A 536 27.45 20.83 12.22
C ASN A 536 26.17 21.68 12.39
N ASP A 537 26.37 22.98 12.54
CA ASP A 537 25.30 23.98 12.73
C ASP A 537 24.75 24.56 11.41
N GLY A 538 25.12 23.99 10.25
CA GLY A 538 24.73 24.50 8.94
C GLY A 538 25.23 25.92 8.62
N GLY A 539 26.11 26.48 9.45
CA GLY A 539 26.61 27.85 9.41
C GLY A 539 25.89 28.82 10.34
N ASN A 540 25.04 28.36 11.27
CA ASN A 540 24.44 29.19 12.30
C ASN A 540 24.27 28.46 13.64
N ALA A 541 25.11 28.81 14.61
CA ALA A 541 25.13 28.21 15.95
C ALA A 541 23.79 28.23 16.69
N SER A 542 22.83 29.06 16.27
CA SER A 542 21.50 29.06 16.86
C SER A 542 20.79 27.72 16.67
N VAL A 543 21.09 26.92 15.64
CA VAL A 543 20.36 25.66 15.37
C VAL A 543 20.79 24.50 16.28
N LEU A 544 21.89 24.68 17.02
CA LEU A 544 22.38 23.71 18.00
C LEU A 544 22.20 24.24 19.44
N PRO A 545 22.01 23.36 20.44
CA PRO A 545 21.77 21.91 20.27
C PRO A 545 20.45 21.66 19.53
N ILE A 546 20.33 20.49 18.89
CA ILE A 546 19.11 20.08 18.16
C ILE A 546 17.92 20.10 19.12
N TYR A 547 18.10 19.46 20.29
CA TYR A 547 17.15 19.46 21.39
C TYR A 547 17.72 20.23 22.58
N THR A 548 16.97 21.23 23.05
CA THR A 548 17.29 21.97 24.27
C THR A 548 16.64 21.29 25.47
N GLU A 549 17.42 20.90 26.47
CA GLU A 549 16.87 20.35 27.72
C GLU A 549 16.29 21.46 28.61
N LEU A 550 15.07 21.27 29.11
CA LEU A 550 14.39 22.18 30.03
C LEU A 550 13.98 21.46 31.31
N LEU A 551 14.37 22.01 32.45
CA LEU A 551 13.91 21.56 33.77
C LEU A 551 12.63 22.33 34.16
N PRO A 552 11.56 21.65 34.65
CA PRO A 552 10.37 22.35 35.12
C PRO A 552 10.68 23.42 36.19
N GLY A 553 10.08 24.60 36.03
CA GLY A 553 10.31 25.78 36.85
C GLY A 553 11.53 26.63 36.43
N VAL A 554 12.29 26.20 35.42
CA VAL A 554 13.41 26.95 34.82
C VAL A 554 12.96 27.57 33.49
N SER A 555 13.60 28.68 33.12
CA SER A 555 13.42 29.34 31.83
C SER A 555 14.64 29.07 30.94
N GLU A 556 14.40 28.48 29.77
CA GLU A 556 15.43 28.26 28.75
C GLU A 556 15.13 29.09 27.50
N GLU A 557 16.17 29.60 26.84
CA GLU A 557 16.02 30.42 25.63
C GLU A 557 16.27 29.57 24.38
N VAL A 558 15.33 29.61 23.43
CA VAL A 558 15.49 29.03 22.08
C VAL A 558 15.32 30.09 21.02
N CYS A 559 16.06 29.99 19.92
CA CYS A 559 16.01 30.96 18.83
C CYS A 559 15.61 30.30 17.51
N THR A 560 14.57 30.85 16.88
CA THR A 560 14.18 30.52 15.50
C THR A 560 14.89 31.46 14.53
N ILE A 561 15.30 30.93 13.39
CA ILE A 561 15.98 31.69 12.33
C ILE A 561 15.31 31.42 10.98
N ASP A 562 15.44 32.37 10.06
CA ASP A 562 14.92 32.26 8.69
C ASP A 562 16.03 32.41 7.63
N GLN A 563 17.29 32.33 8.06
CA GLN A 563 18.48 32.42 7.20
C GLN A 563 18.43 31.42 6.03
N PHE A 564 17.83 30.26 6.24
CA PHE A 564 17.70 29.18 5.25
C PHE A 564 16.36 29.16 4.52
N GLY A 565 15.49 30.14 4.83
CA GLY A 565 14.10 30.24 4.37
C GLY A 565 13.12 30.08 5.54
N THR A 566 11.83 29.96 5.21
CA THR A 566 10.73 29.92 6.18
C THR A 566 10.01 28.58 6.18
N ASN A 567 9.08 28.38 7.13
CA ASN A 567 8.26 27.18 7.26
C ASN A 567 9.08 25.93 7.61
N ASN A 568 9.52 25.16 6.62
CA ASN A 568 10.13 23.84 6.79
C ASN A 568 11.67 23.83 6.61
N LYS A 569 12.31 24.96 6.93
CA LYS A 569 13.75 25.16 6.71
C LYS A 569 14.51 25.07 8.02
N LEU A 570 15.82 24.83 7.93
CA LEU A 570 16.66 24.64 9.09
C LEU A 570 16.52 25.82 10.07
N GLY A 571 16.15 25.51 11.32
CA GLY A 571 16.07 26.48 12.41
C GLY A 571 14.79 27.32 12.47
N THR A 572 13.80 27.10 11.60
CA THR A 572 12.45 27.70 11.75
C THR A 572 11.65 27.02 12.87
N HIS A 573 11.98 25.77 13.18
CA HIS A 573 11.49 24.99 14.31
C HIS A 573 12.62 24.71 15.29
N ARG A 574 12.35 24.83 16.59
CA ARG A 574 13.29 24.52 17.68
C ARG A 574 12.68 23.57 18.68
N TYR A 575 13.47 22.59 19.11
CA TYR A 575 12.98 21.50 19.92
C TYR A 575 13.41 21.61 21.37
N VAL A 576 12.45 21.47 22.29
CA VAL A 576 12.70 21.51 23.74
C VAL A 576 12.22 20.22 24.38
N GLN A 577 13.12 19.51 25.05
CA GLN A 577 12.81 18.29 25.78
C GLN A 577 12.64 18.58 27.27
N PHE A 578 11.62 18.01 27.90
CA PHE A 578 11.40 18.15 29.33
C PHE A 578 10.69 16.92 29.91
N SER A 579 10.92 16.66 31.20
CA SER A 579 10.28 15.55 31.93
C SER A 579 9.43 16.09 33.06
N VAL A 580 8.22 15.55 33.23
CA VAL A 580 7.28 15.97 34.28
C VAL A 580 6.72 14.78 35.06
N ALA A 581 6.34 15.03 36.32
CA ALA A 581 5.45 14.14 37.06
C ALA A 581 3.99 14.41 36.64
N SER A 582 3.06 13.50 36.91
CA SER A 582 1.65 13.77 36.60
C SER A 582 1.12 14.97 37.39
N GLY A 583 0.52 15.93 36.70
CA GLY A 583 0.07 17.18 37.31
C GLY A 583 -0.51 18.16 36.30
N ASN A 584 -0.96 19.30 36.80
CA ASN A 584 -1.37 20.43 35.96
C ASN A 584 -0.17 21.35 35.75
N TYR A 585 0.11 21.66 34.50
CA TYR A 585 1.22 22.51 34.10
C TYR A 585 0.73 23.69 33.29
N THR A 586 1.48 24.79 33.37
CA THR A 586 1.40 25.90 32.42
C THR A 586 2.72 25.97 31.65
N ILE A 587 2.62 25.85 30.33
CA ILE A 587 3.74 26.06 29.41
C ILE A 587 3.58 27.44 28.81
N THR A 588 4.65 28.25 28.88
CA THR A 588 4.68 29.60 28.32
C THR A 588 5.91 29.76 27.45
N VAL A 589 5.69 30.26 26.23
CA VAL A 589 6.73 30.66 25.28
C VAL A 589 6.60 32.16 25.07
N ALA A 590 7.62 32.92 25.48
CA ALA A 590 7.58 34.38 25.46
C ALA A 590 8.80 34.96 24.77
N ARG A 591 8.60 35.90 23.84
CA ARG A 591 9.67 36.58 23.12
C ARG A 591 10.66 37.22 24.07
N SER A 592 11.93 36.85 23.91
CA SER A 592 13.07 37.47 24.57
C SER A 592 13.76 38.50 23.65
N SER A 593 13.85 38.20 22.35
CA SER A 593 14.43 39.09 21.33
C SER A 593 13.78 38.86 19.95
N GLY A 594 14.09 39.72 18.97
CA GLY A 594 13.48 39.69 17.63
C GLY A 594 12.51 40.85 17.38
N ALA A 595 11.75 40.80 16.29
CA ALA A 595 10.77 41.82 15.94
C ALA A 595 9.67 41.95 17.02
N SER A 596 9.03 43.11 17.13
CA SER A 596 7.88 43.27 18.04
C SER A 596 6.59 42.65 17.52
N THR A 597 6.62 42.12 16.29
CA THR A 597 5.55 41.41 15.57
C THR A 597 5.66 39.90 15.67
N THR A 598 6.74 39.38 16.23
CA THR A 598 6.98 37.95 16.45
C THR A 598 5.85 37.31 17.27
N ASP A 599 5.37 36.18 16.78
CA ASP A 599 4.23 35.43 17.30
C ASP A 599 4.70 33.99 17.56
N PRO A 600 5.11 33.65 18.79
CA PRO A 600 5.56 32.29 19.07
C PRO A 600 4.39 31.32 19.04
N ASP A 601 4.52 30.26 18.26
CA ASP A 601 3.67 29.08 18.35
C ASP A 601 4.45 27.95 19.01
N PHE A 602 3.74 27.05 19.69
CA PHE A 602 4.34 25.79 20.11
C PHE A 602 3.37 24.63 20.20
N TYR A 603 3.92 23.44 19.96
CA TYR A 603 3.18 22.18 19.93
C TYR A 603 3.84 21.17 20.85
N ILE A 604 3.05 20.48 21.66
CA ILE A 604 3.48 19.54 22.69
C ILE A 604 3.23 18.12 22.17
N TYR A 605 4.24 17.26 22.33
CA TYR A 605 4.20 15.86 21.91
C TYR A 605 4.63 14.93 23.03
N LYS A 606 4.10 13.70 22.98
CA LYS A 606 4.52 12.56 23.81
C LYS A 606 4.49 11.28 22.97
N ASN A 607 5.58 10.54 22.94
CA ASN A 607 5.79 9.35 22.10
C ASN A 607 5.38 9.61 20.64
N GLY A 608 5.79 10.76 20.09
CA GLY A 608 5.39 11.22 18.76
C GLY A 608 3.96 11.67 18.57
N SER A 609 3.10 11.48 19.56
CA SER A 609 1.69 11.89 19.46
C SER A 609 1.53 13.33 19.91
N PHE A 610 0.86 14.14 19.10
CA PHE A 610 0.44 15.49 19.48
C PHE A 610 -0.57 15.43 20.64
N ILE A 611 -0.36 16.24 21.67
CA ILE A 611 -1.25 16.26 22.86
C ILE A 611 -1.88 17.63 23.14
N GLY A 612 -1.34 18.71 22.57
CA GLY A 612 -1.80 20.08 22.82
C GLY A 612 -0.74 21.11 22.42
N GLY A 613 -1.06 22.40 22.51
CA GLY A 613 -0.17 23.48 22.10
C GLY A 613 -0.87 24.83 22.15
N ALA A 614 -0.18 25.88 21.72
CA ALA A 614 -0.74 27.20 21.50
C ALA A 614 -0.24 27.74 20.16
N ASP A 615 -1.19 28.16 19.33
CA ASP A 615 -1.06 28.71 17.98
C ASP A 615 -1.90 30.00 17.83
N GLY A 616 -1.91 30.79 18.91
CA GLY A 616 -2.69 32.00 19.01
C GLY A 616 -2.12 33.13 18.17
N THR A 617 -2.89 34.21 18.01
CA THR A 617 -2.41 35.44 17.34
C THR A 617 -1.75 36.42 18.32
N THR A 618 -1.34 35.93 19.49
CA THR A 618 -0.90 36.78 20.60
C THR A 618 0.58 37.09 20.44
N VAL A 619 0.83 38.20 19.76
CA VAL A 619 2.18 38.71 19.55
C VAL A 619 2.97 38.77 20.87
N ASN A 620 4.22 38.29 20.80
CA ASN A 620 5.22 38.17 21.85
C ASN A 620 5.04 37.05 22.88
N GLN A 621 3.88 36.40 22.99
CA GLN A 621 3.71 35.35 24.00
C GLN A 621 2.50 34.47 23.71
N ASP A 622 2.73 33.17 23.81
CA ASP A 622 1.68 32.17 23.86
C ASP A 622 1.82 31.28 25.11
N SER A 623 0.70 30.70 25.52
CA SER A 623 0.65 29.85 26.71
C SER A 623 -0.44 28.80 26.63
N TRP A 624 -0.09 27.62 27.12
CA TRP A 624 -0.99 26.47 27.23
C TRP A 624 -1.05 26.00 28.67
N ALA A 625 -2.23 25.63 29.14
CA ALA A 625 -2.41 25.05 30.46
C ALA A 625 -3.23 23.76 30.35
N GLY A 626 -2.75 22.70 30.99
CA GLY A 626 -3.42 21.41 30.96
C GLY A 626 -2.79 20.38 31.88
N THR A 627 -3.36 19.19 31.88
CA THR A 627 -2.85 18.07 32.68
C THR A 627 -1.89 17.24 31.84
N LEU A 628 -0.67 17.04 32.34
CA LEU A 628 0.31 16.13 31.76
C LEU A 628 0.40 14.87 32.63
N SER A 629 0.59 13.72 31.98
CA SER A 629 0.91 12.47 32.67
C SER A 629 2.41 12.42 32.96
N SER A 630 2.85 11.51 33.84
CA SER A 630 4.28 11.36 34.08
C SER A 630 5.00 10.90 32.81
N GLY A 631 6.17 11.46 32.52
CA GLY A 631 7.01 11.03 31.39
C GLY A 631 7.77 12.18 30.76
N ASP A 632 8.38 11.86 29.63
CA ASP A 632 9.12 12.79 28.80
C ASP A 632 8.19 13.41 27.76
N TYR A 633 8.52 14.61 27.32
CA TYR A 633 7.74 15.41 26.40
C TYR A 633 8.67 16.21 25.49
N MET A 634 8.16 16.49 24.29
CA MET A 634 8.81 17.35 23.32
C MET A 634 7.96 18.58 23.04
N LEU A 635 8.59 19.75 22.96
CA LEU A 635 8.01 20.95 22.37
C LEU A 635 8.63 21.22 21.01
N ASP A 636 7.79 21.47 20.02
CA ASP A 636 8.15 22.12 18.77
C ASP A 636 7.79 23.61 18.89
N VAL A 637 8.80 24.48 18.94
CA VAL A 637 8.64 25.93 19.06
C VAL A 637 8.96 26.57 17.71
N THR A 638 8.04 27.38 17.20
CA THR A 638 8.21 28.11 15.94
C THR A 638 7.73 29.56 16.06
N ASN A 639 8.07 30.38 15.07
CA ASN A 639 7.57 31.75 14.96
C ASN A 639 6.57 31.80 13.81
N TYR A 640 5.29 31.99 14.12
CA TYR A 640 4.26 32.20 13.11
C TYR A 640 4.46 33.56 12.44
N VAL A 641 4.56 33.53 11.11
CA VAL A 641 4.56 34.75 10.29
C VAL A 641 3.16 34.91 9.73
N GLY A 642 2.35 35.75 10.35
CA GLY A 642 0.98 36.03 9.89
C GLY A 642 0.94 36.47 8.42
N GLN A 643 0.38 35.61 7.55
CA GLN A 643 -0.11 35.84 6.17
C GLN A 643 0.73 36.66 5.17
N SER A 644 1.95 37.07 5.51
CA SER A 644 2.89 37.65 4.55
C SER A 644 4.06 36.70 4.45
N SER A 645 4.46 36.36 3.23
CA SER A 645 5.70 35.64 2.92
C SER A 645 6.97 36.45 3.27
N ALA A 646 6.86 37.40 4.21
CA ALA A 646 7.93 38.27 4.65
C ALA A 646 8.59 37.70 5.90
N SER A 647 9.90 37.49 5.83
CA SER A 647 10.78 37.26 6.98
C SER A 647 10.50 38.27 8.11
N ASP A 648 10.10 37.78 9.29
CA ASP A 648 10.14 38.56 10.54
C ASP A 648 11.56 38.59 11.15
N GLY A 649 12.49 37.87 10.51
CA GLY A 649 13.87 37.72 10.94
C GLY A 649 14.01 36.74 12.11
N ASN A 650 15.23 36.63 12.61
CA ASN A 650 15.52 35.80 13.77
C ASN A 650 14.78 36.31 15.02
N ALA A 651 14.21 35.37 15.78
CA ALA A 651 13.54 35.64 17.03
C ALA A 651 13.99 34.64 18.10
N CYS A 652 14.00 35.07 19.36
CA CYS A 652 14.30 34.17 20.48
C CYS A 652 13.18 34.23 21.51
N PHE A 653 12.98 33.10 22.19
CA PHE A 653 11.88 32.86 23.10
C PHE A 653 12.37 32.20 24.38
N ASN A 654 11.93 32.74 25.51
CA ASN A 654 12.04 32.10 26.80
C ASN A 654 10.88 31.10 26.95
N VAL A 655 11.24 29.83 27.09
CA VAL A 655 10.33 28.71 27.31
C VAL A 655 10.34 28.35 28.79
N THR A 656 9.15 28.17 29.37
CA THR A 656 8.99 27.75 30.78
C THR A 656 7.88 26.71 30.90
N VAL A 657 8.07 25.73 31.79
CA VAL A 657 7.07 24.72 32.16
C VAL A 657 6.89 24.79 33.68
N ASN A 658 5.73 25.26 34.16
CA ASN A 658 5.47 25.54 35.59
C ASN A 658 4.34 24.71 36.18
#